data_AF-D4CHC1-F1
#
_entry.id   AF-D4CHC1-F1
#
_cell.length_a   1.000
_cell.length_b   1.000
_cell.length_c   1.000
_cell.angle_alpha   90.00
_cell.angle_beta   90.00
_cell.angle_gamma   90.00
#
_symmetry.space_group_name_H-M   'P 1'
#
loop_
_entity.id
_entity.type
_entity.pdbx_description
1 polymer ?
#
loop_
_entity_poly.entity_id
_entity_poly.type
_entity_poly.pdbx_seq_one_letter_code
_entity_poly.pdbx_strand_id
1 'polypeptide(L)'
;MGESYLSGRNGLSDVKNSRRGAKGDGAGAKISSRSIRLTSKLFYVFLLYTVFIWFCEAADLFCYLTGLPQTSILSRVFALAAAAAFHLYWGKRVSFSSASKNQKILFAAGCLFIMGFCLVKCIFPDFSYDTGNYHLYVQVPGFTDNIHESVLPGRFQLFGFRLPDRMFYLFRAVLGLRLGMLFTGLALTVSYAQICSLLNSFLEQMDRPQTKTGRAAVGLLACVPFLSLLFLLKNEVLMQLGTYMVEILCLPFFIELLSFLLQEEESEEKAVLFCILGGFFFCTKMTNIVYLIPVLVLYIIKIRKIVTVRLFLGCLISGAIPVSVYLIYNGLTTGNIVYPYYNTIFHSPWFPDADFKDGRWGPRGMKELLLWPFYMLLYPDYRTSELPTRYVLDMWAGYIAIGILVISGFLRGWKKYWREGILLIVYVFSLYGWAATTGHSRYLMIGSILNALIFGFWYIRTVSSMKPVRCAAGVFLLLFFAGQVCSSGWGTLHGSEWSFRSISQPEKKANISWFFRDRELADQETRQKIDAVYLTQNNWGGWAEMLAEGKPIVNLQAIQFELQDKEEFYEKVHSWMREGKQVWDMLLEGEENLHTYLDGLNGLGYYVEDMEYLDNSLVGYRTMAIARLTMADGRENQIITAGREENSATVRRPADRCTVKALAGNPVYTGEGQEFTLIIEARDSAGNEQTVRIPMEGKQYRKIEAPMDLSGMEEQVELSVRTEPETVIEAVVNLQLIPAE
;
A
#
# COMPACT_ATOMS: atom_id res chain seq x y z
N MET A 1 -17.92 79.55 -29.46
CA MET A 1 -16.84 79.07 -28.56
C MET A 1 -17.47 78.68 -27.24
N GLY A 2 -17.00 77.62 -26.57
CA GLY A 2 -17.32 77.35 -25.16
C GLY A 2 -18.72 76.79 -24.84
N GLU A 3 -18.78 75.49 -24.59
CA GLU A 3 -19.27 74.84 -23.36
C GLU A 3 -19.98 75.70 -22.26
N SER A 4 -20.89 75.20 -21.41
CA SER A 4 -21.64 73.92 -21.31
C SER A 4 -22.65 73.98 -20.12
N TYR A 5 -23.42 72.89 -19.91
CA TYR A 5 -24.24 72.53 -18.72
C TYR A 5 -25.68 73.08 -18.48
N LEU A 6 -26.47 72.17 -17.87
CA LEU A 6 -27.87 72.19 -17.34
C LEU A 6 -28.87 71.44 -18.26
N SER A 7 -29.79 70.57 -17.81
CA SER A 7 -30.06 69.89 -16.50
C SER A 7 -30.69 68.49 -16.80
N GLY A 8 -31.35 67.68 -15.95
CA GLY A 8 -31.83 67.77 -14.55
C GLY A 8 -32.94 66.73 -14.23
N ARG A 9 -33.31 66.60 -12.94
CA ARG A 9 -34.53 65.95 -12.36
C ARG A 9 -34.77 64.41 -12.46
N ASN A 10 -34.68 63.78 -11.29
CA ASN A 10 -35.68 62.92 -10.59
C ASN A 10 -36.89 62.33 -11.34
N GLY A 11 -37.23 61.07 -11.00
CA GLY A 11 -38.61 60.57 -11.02
C GLY A 11 -38.77 59.04 -11.04
N LEU A 12 -39.22 58.43 -9.92
CA LEU A 12 -39.73 57.05 -9.93
C LEU A 12 -41.19 57.01 -10.42
N SER A 13 -41.57 55.99 -11.19
CA SER A 13 -42.75 55.14 -10.92
C SER A 13 -42.94 54.02 -11.97
N ASP A 14 -43.67 52.99 -11.56
CA ASP A 14 -43.95 51.71 -12.23
C ASP A 14 -44.49 51.76 -13.67
N VAL A 15 -44.38 50.65 -14.42
CA VAL A 15 -45.55 49.79 -14.76
C VAL A 15 -45.16 48.51 -15.55
N LYS A 16 -45.70 47.39 -15.06
CA LYS A 16 -45.95 46.04 -15.62
C LYS A 16 -45.64 45.71 -17.11
N ASN A 17 -44.99 44.55 -17.26
CA ASN A 17 -45.25 43.46 -18.23
C ASN A 17 -45.72 43.77 -19.66
N SER A 18 -44.95 43.29 -20.65
CA SER A 18 -45.53 42.44 -21.70
C SER A 18 -44.61 41.26 -22.04
N ARG A 19 -45.20 40.06 -22.18
CA ARG A 19 -44.55 38.84 -22.67
C ARG A 19 -44.99 38.56 -24.10
N ARG A 20 -44.05 38.34 -25.01
CA ARG A 20 -44.10 37.50 -26.23
C ARG A 20 -42.65 37.41 -26.74
N GLY A 21 -42.09 36.27 -27.12
CA GLY A 21 -42.62 34.92 -27.13
C GLY A 21 -41.90 34.09 -28.20
N ALA A 22 -40.79 33.44 -27.84
CA ALA A 22 -40.07 32.53 -28.71
C ALA A 22 -40.00 31.14 -28.04
N LYS A 23 -40.86 30.22 -28.48
CA LYS A 23 -40.77 28.81 -28.11
C LYS A 23 -39.63 28.17 -28.89
N GLY A 24 -38.62 27.66 -28.19
CA GLY A 24 -37.74 26.62 -28.68
C GLY A 24 -37.90 25.41 -27.76
N ASP A 25 -38.40 24.30 -28.28
CA ASP A 25 -38.65 23.10 -27.47
C ASP A 25 -37.33 22.43 -27.10
N GLY A 26 -36.90 22.67 -25.86
CA GLY A 26 -35.86 21.91 -25.19
C GLY A 26 -36.44 21.35 -23.90
N ALA A 27 -36.37 20.03 -23.71
CA ALA A 27 -36.81 19.35 -22.50
C ALA A 27 -35.87 19.68 -21.32
N GLY A 28 -35.99 20.90 -20.81
CA GLY A 28 -35.30 21.38 -19.62
C GLY A 28 -35.88 20.71 -18.39
N ALA A 29 -35.32 19.56 -18.00
CA ALA A 29 -35.47 19.07 -16.64
C ALA A 29 -35.07 20.21 -15.69
N LYS A 30 -36.01 20.66 -14.84
CA LYS A 30 -35.72 21.61 -13.77
C LYS A 30 -34.74 20.95 -12.80
N ILE A 31 -33.44 21.16 -13.02
CA ILE A 31 -32.41 20.81 -12.03
C ILE A 31 -32.72 21.64 -10.79
N SER A 32 -32.96 20.97 -9.66
CA SER A 32 -33.25 21.67 -8.41
C SER A 32 -31.98 22.42 -7.96
N SER A 33 -32.14 23.64 -7.47
CA SER A 33 -31.05 24.57 -7.18
C SER A 33 -30.28 24.24 -5.88
N ARG A 34 -30.09 22.95 -5.56
CA ARG A 34 -29.45 22.44 -4.33
C ARG A 34 -28.69 21.11 -4.51
N SER A 35 -28.32 20.71 -5.74
CA SER A 35 -27.51 19.49 -5.94
C SER A 35 -26.02 19.77 -5.78
N ILE A 36 -25.34 19.12 -4.84
CA ILE A 36 -23.88 19.13 -4.69
C ILE A 36 -23.25 18.46 -5.91
N ARG A 37 -22.37 19.17 -6.63
CA ARG A 37 -21.72 18.64 -7.83
C ARG A 37 -20.48 17.84 -7.47
N LEU A 38 -20.57 16.52 -7.61
CA LEU A 38 -19.44 15.60 -7.56
C LEU A 38 -18.71 15.52 -8.91
N THR A 39 -17.41 15.25 -8.88
CA THR A 39 -16.60 15.15 -10.11
C THR A 39 -17.01 13.96 -11.01
N SER A 40 -17.36 12.80 -10.44
CA SER A 40 -17.70 11.60 -11.22
C SER A 40 -18.65 10.64 -10.51
N LYS A 41 -19.37 9.82 -11.28
CA LYS A 41 -20.17 8.70 -10.74
C LYS A 41 -19.31 7.59 -10.14
N LEU A 42 -18.12 7.35 -10.69
CA LEU A 42 -17.18 6.34 -10.21
C LEU A 42 -16.71 6.67 -8.79
N PHE A 43 -16.43 7.96 -8.51
CA PHE A 43 -16.11 8.42 -7.17
C PHE A 43 -17.24 8.17 -6.17
N TYR A 44 -18.49 8.41 -6.58
CA TYR A 44 -19.63 8.15 -5.68
C TYR A 44 -19.82 6.65 -5.38
N VAL A 45 -19.56 5.76 -6.34
CA VAL A 45 -19.55 4.30 -6.09
C VAL A 45 -18.40 3.91 -5.15
N PHE A 46 -17.21 4.47 -5.35
CA PHE A 46 -16.06 4.25 -4.46
C PHE A 46 -16.31 4.76 -3.03
N LEU A 47 -16.96 5.92 -2.88
CA LEU A 47 -17.40 6.46 -1.60
C LEU A 47 -18.43 5.55 -0.92
N LEU A 48 -19.42 5.03 -1.65
CA LEU A 48 -20.40 4.09 -1.09
C LEU A 48 -19.74 2.79 -0.62
N TYR A 49 -18.75 2.28 -1.38
CA TYR A 49 -17.96 1.12 -0.95
C TYR A 49 -17.17 1.41 0.32
N THR A 50 -16.48 2.56 0.39
CA THR A 50 -15.74 2.98 1.59
C THR A 50 -16.66 3.13 2.81
N VAL A 51 -17.83 3.74 2.63
CA VAL A 51 -18.84 3.91 3.70
C VAL A 51 -19.36 2.56 4.18
N PHE A 52 -19.60 1.60 3.28
CA PHE A 52 -20.00 0.23 3.64
C PHE A 52 -18.91 -0.47 4.47
N ILE A 53 -17.66 -0.46 4.01
CA ILE A 53 -16.54 -1.06 4.75
C ILE A 53 -16.32 -0.36 6.11
N TRP A 54 -16.46 0.96 6.17
CA TRP A 54 -16.38 1.69 7.44
C TRP A 54 -17.50 1.30 8.42
N PHE A 55 -18.73 1.07 7.95
CA PHE A 55 -19.81 0.56 8.81
C PHE A 55 -19.57 -0.89 9.26
N CYS A 56 -18.92 -1.73 8.45
CA CYS A 56 -18.47 -3.06 8.89
C CYS A 56 -17.47 -2.94 10.05
N GLU A 57 -16.46 -2.08 9.92
CA GLU A 57 -15.47 -1.85 10.98
C GLU A 57 -16.09 -1.24 12.25
N ALA A 58 -17.01 -0.29 12.12
CA ALA A 58 -17.71 0.29 13.26
C ALA A 58 -18.58 -0.75 13.99
N ALA A 59 -19.20 -1.68 13.26
CA ALA A 59 -19.98 -2.77 13.85
C ALA A 59 -19.08 -3.85 14.48
N ASP A 60 -17.95 -4.19 13.85
CA ASP A 60 -17.00 -5.16 14.40
C ASP A 60 -16.30 -4.61 15.66
N LEU A 61 -15.95 -3.31 15.69
CA LEU A 61 -15.46 -2.67 16.92
C LEU A 61 -16.50 -2.72 18.04
N PHE A 62 -17.77 -2.44 17.74
CA PHE A 62 -18.83 -2.57 18.74
C PHE A 62 -18.94 -4.02 19.26
N CYS A 63 -18.85 -5.01 18.38
CA CYS A 63 -18.85 -6.42 18.76
C CYS A 63 -17.62 -6.78 19.63
N TYR A 64 -16.41 -6.36 19.25
CA TYR A 64 -15.17 -6.51 20.02
C TYR A 64 -15.32 -5.95 21.44
N LEU A 65 -15.79 -4.71 21.57
CA LEU A 65 -15.96 -4.02 22.86
C LEU A 65 -17.08 -4.61 23.74
N THR A 66 -17.97 -5.43 23.19
CA THR A 66 -19.08 -6.07 23.90
C THR A 66 -18.91 -7.58 24.08
N GLY A 67 -17.81 -8.16 23.59
CA GLY A 67 -17.60 -9.61 23.58
C GLY A 67 -18.56 -10.38 22.66
N LEU A 68 -19.24 -9.70 21.73
CA LEU A 68 -20.12 -10.33 20.75
C LEU A 68 -19.32 -10.87 19.55
N PRO A 69 -19.81 -11.92 18.87
CA PRO A 69 -19.19 -12.41 17.63
C PRO A 69 -19.10 -11.32 16.56
N GLN A 70 -17.86 -10.91 16.27
CA GLN A 70 -17.52 -10.04 15.15
C GLN A 70 -17.82 -10.71 13.82
N THR A 71 -17.80 -9.94 12.73
CA THR A 71 -17.94 -10.38 11.33
C THR A 71 -19.24 -11.14 10.97
N SER A 72 -20.15 -11.27 11.93
CA SER A 72 -21.41 -12.02 11.83
C SER A 72 -22.36 -11.48 10.74
N ILE A 73 -23.25 -12.35 10.25
CA ILE A 73 -24.29 -12.00 9.26
C ILE A 73 -25.09 -10.77 9.71
N LEU A 74 -25.38 -10.65 11.02
CA LEU A 74 -26.10 -9.51 11.59
C LEU A 74 -25.29 -8.20 11.49
N SER A 75 -23.98 -8.20 11.80
CA SER A 75 -23.14 -7.00 11.68
C SER A 75 -23.03 -6.53 10.22
N ARG A 76 -22.94 -7.47 9.28
CA ARG A 76 -22.89 -7.20 7.83
C ARG A 76 -24.23 -6.70 7.27
N VAL A 77 -25.36 -7.25 7.70
CA VAL A 77 -26.71 -6.74 7.33
C VAL A 77 -26.93 -5.33 7.88
N PHE A 78 -26.52 -5.05 9.12
CA PHE A 78 -26.55 -3.70 9.68
C PHE A 78 -25.69 -2.72 8.86
N ALA A 79 -24.45 -3.07 8.55
CA ALA A 79 -23.56 -2.23 7.77
C ALA A 79 -24.10 -1.91 6.37
N LEU A 80 -24.70 -2.92 5.71
CA LEU A 80 -25.38 -2.73 4.42
C LEU A 80 -26.59 -1.78 4.52
N ALA A 81 -27.42 -1.93 5.56
CA ALA A 81 -28.57 -1.06 5.80
C ALA A 81 -28.14 0.39 6.09
N ALA A 82 -27.07 0.59 6.87
CA ALA A 82 -26.51 1.90 7.18
C ALA A 82 -25.90 2.59 5.93
N ALA A 83 -25.16 1.84 5.10
CA ALA A 83 -24.66 2.33 3.81
C ALA A 83 -25.79 2.65 2.82
N ALA A 84 -26.86 1.85 2.80
CA ALA A 84 -28.06 2.13 2.01
C ALA A 84 -28.78 3.40 2.49
N ALA A 85 -28.87 3.64 3.81
CA ALA A 85 -29.42 4.88 4.37
C ALA A 85 -28.58 6.11 3.97
N PHE A 86 -27.24 6.00 4.02
CA PHE A 86 -26.32 7.02 3.51
C PHE A 86 -26.57 7.30 2.02
N HIS A 87 -26.74 6.25 1.19
CA HIS A 87 -27.07 6.41 -0.22
C HIS A 87 -28.42 7.11 -0.43
N LEU A 88 -29.48 6.72 0.28
CA LEU A 88 -30.81 7.31 0.16
C LEU A 88 -30.85 8.79 0.56
N TYR A 89 -30.01 9.20 1.51
CA TYR A 89 -29.85 10.59 1.93
C TYR A 89 -29.05 11.42 0.91
N TRP A 90 -27.84 10.98 0.53
CA TRP A 90 -26.95 11.74 -0.34
C TRP A 90 -27.27 11.61 -1.83
N GLY A 91 -27.76 10.47 -2.30
CA GLY A 91 -28.01 10.17 -3.71
C GLY A 91 -28.99 11.12 -4.39
N LYS A 92 -29.96 11.65 -3.63
CA LYS A 92 -30.92 12.67 -4.09
C LYS A 92 -30.35 14.10 -4.08
N ARG A 93 -29.21 14.30 -3.41
CA ARG A 93 -28.53 15.58 -3.18
C ARG A 93 -27.28 15.76 -4.03
N VAL A 94 -26.81 14.73 -4.73
CA VAL A 94 -25.60 14.80 -5.59
C VAL A 94 -25.94 14.87 -7.07
N SER A 95 -25.13 15.61 -7.82
CA SER A 95 -25.12 15.64 -9.30
C SER A 95 -23.70 15.36 -9.80
N PHE A 96 -23.57 15.05 -11.10
CA PHE A 96 -22.31 14.57 -11.69
C PHE A 96 -21.95 15.37 -12.94
N SER A 97 -20.67 15.68 -13.11
CA SER A 97 -20.14 16.17 -14.39
C SER A 97 -20.34 15.11 -15.50
N SER A 98 -20.59 15.57 -16.74
CA SER A 98 -20.75 14.70 -17.92
C SER A 98 -19.75 15.08 -19.01
N ALA A 99 -19.07 14.09 -19.57
CA ALA A 99 -18.09 14.28 -20.65
C ALA A 99 -18.73 14.25 -22.05
N SER A 100 -18.09 14.92 -23.02
CA SER A 100 -18.51 14.91 -24.43
C SER A 100 -18.28 13.55 -25.12
N LYS A 101 -19.00 13.25 -26.21
CA LYS A 101 -18.98 11.92 -26.86
C LYS A 101 -17.57 11.45 -27.26
N ASN A 102 -16.76 12.32 -27.87
CA ASN A 102 -15.42 11.93 -28.33
C ASN A 102 -14.45 11.71 -27.15
N GLN A 103 -14.60 12.47 -26.06
CA GLN A 103 -13.81 12.26 -24.85
C GLN A 103 -14.11 10.92 -24.17
N LYS A 104 -15.32 10.36 -24.32
CA LYS A 104 -15.67 9.05 -23.74
C LYS A 104 -14.85 7.90 -24.33
N ILE A 105 -14.51 7.94 -25.63
CA ILE A 105 -13.70 6.89 -26.27
C ILE A 105 -12.26 6.93 -25.75
N LEU A 106 -11.64 8.12 -25.74
CA LEU A 106 -10.29 8.29 -25.21
C LEU A 106 -10.19 8.03 -23.70
N PHE A 107 -11.23 8.40 -22.94
CA PHE A 107 -11.35 8.04 -21.53
C PHE A 107 -11.42 6.52 -21.34
N ALA A 108 -12.24 5.80 -22.12
CA ALA A 108 -12.29 4.34 -22.06
C ALA A 108 -10.95 3.69 -22.41
N ALA A 109 -10.23 4.21 -23.41
CA ALA A 109 -8.87 3.76 -23.75
C ALA A 109 -7.88 4.01 -22.60
N GLY A 110 -7.96 5.16 -21.91
CA GLY A 110 -7.16 5.44 -20.71
C GLY A 110 -7.46 4.50 -19.54
N CYS A 111 -8.74 4.15 -19.33
CA CYS A 111 -9.14 3.15 -18.33
C CYS A 111 -8.58 1.76 -18.67
N LEU A 112 -8.68 1.34 -19.94
CA LEU A 112 -8.11 0.08 -20.41
C LEU A 112 -6.59 0.04 -20.26
N PHE A 113 -5.90 1.16 -20.50
CA PHE A 113 -4.45 1.27 -20.27
C PHE A 113 -4.09 1.09 -18.79
N ILE A 114 -4.78 1.81 -17.89
CA ILE A 114 -4.57 1.70 -16.42
C ILE A 114 -4.80 0.25 -15.95
N MET A 115 -5.93 -0.35 -16.32
CA MET A 115 -6.28 -1.71 -15.90
C MET A 115 -5.37 -2.76 -16.53
N GLY A 116 -4.95 -2.58 -17.79
CA GLY A 116 -4.01 -3.47 -18.47
C GLY A 116 -2.62 -3.45 -17.83
N PHE A 117 -2.08 -2.27 -17.53
CA PHE A 117 -0.81 -2.14 -16.80
C PHE A 117 -0.90 -2.76 -15.40
N CYS A 118 -1.98 -2.47 -14.66
CA CYS A 118 -2.23 -3.05 -13.35
C CYS A 118 -2.31 -4.59 -13.42
N LEU A 119 -2.98 -5.16 -14.43
CA LEU A 119 -3.09 -6.62 -14.61
C LEU A 119 -1.73 -7.28 -14.89
N VAL A 120 -0.85 -6.63 -15.67
CA VAL A 120 0.53 -7.12 -15.89
C VAL A 120 1.31 -7.12 -14.58
N LYS A 121 1.14 -6.11 -13.73
CA LYS A 121 1.74 -6.07 -12.38
C LYS A 121 1.19 -7.16 -11.45
N CYS A 122 -0.10 -7.48 -11.58
CA CYS A 122 -0.76 -8.54 -10.80
C CYS A 122 -0.33 -9.96 -11.18
N ILE A 123 0.54 -10.18 -12.17
CA ILE A 123 1.07 -11.52 -12.46
C ILE A 123 1.80 -12.11 -11.25
N PHE A 124 2.64 -11.29 -10.60
CA PHE A 124 3.44 -11.71 -9.46
C PHE A 124 2.86 -11.16 -8.16
N PRO A 125 2.79 -11.98 -7.08
CA PRO A 125 2.29 -11.56 -5.78
C PRO A 125 3.17 -10.43 -5.20
N ASP A 126 2.56 -9.54 -4.41
CA ASP A 126 3.26 -8.39 -3.84
C ASP A 126 4.08 -8.77 -2.59
N PHE A 127 5.38 -8.91 -2.79
CA PHE A 127 6.41 -9.14 -1.77
C PHE A 127 7.08 -7.86 -1.24
N SER A 128 6.42 -6.70 -1.34
CA SER A 128 6.94 -5.50 -0.69
C SER A 128 6.87 -5.63 0.85
N TYR A 129 7.83 -4.99 1.54
CA TYR A 129 8.00 -5.13 2.98
C TYR A 129 6.73 -4.85 3.78
N ASP A 130 6.05 -3.72 3.54
CA ASP A 130 4.81 -3.37 4.25
C ASP A 130 3.68 -4.38 4.00
N THR A 131 3.62 -4.98 2.80
CA THR A 131 2.61 -5.99 2.45
C THR A 131 2.84 -7.30 3.19
N GLY A 132 4.07 -7.80 3.18
CA GLY A 132 4.46 -9.00 3.94
C GLY A 132 4.44 -8.80 5.45
N ASN A 133 4.70 -7.58 5.93
CA ASN A 133 4.69 -7.25 7.36
C ASN A 133 3.26 -7.09 7.92
N TYR A 134 2.42 -6.22 7.35
CA TYR A 134 1.13 -5.90 7.96
C TYR A 134 -0.07 -5.74 7.01
N HIS A 135 0.06 -5.29 5.75
CA HIS A 135 -1.15 -5.01 4.93
C HIS A 135 -2.03 -6.25 4.72
N LEU A 136 -1.44 -7.45 4.61
CA LEU A 136 -2.21 -8.70 4.50
C LEU A 136 -2.87 -9.10 5.83
N TYR A 137 -2.23 -8.82 6.97
CA TYR A 137 -2.77 -9.02 8.33
C TYR A 137 -3.98 -8.11 8.56
N VAL A 138 -3.80 -6.78 8.41
CA VAL A 138 -4.87 -5.80 8.65
C VAL A 138 -5.99 -5.80 7.59
N GLN A 139 -5.92 -6.66 6.57
CA GLN A 139 -7.05 -6.96 5.70
C GLN A 139 -8.12 -7.83 6.39
N VAL A 140 -7.74 -8.79 7.26
CA VAL A 140 -8.67 -9.81 7.80
C VAL A 140 -9.69 -9.19 8.78
N PRO A 141 -11.00 -9.11 8.44
CA PRO A 141 -11.96 -8.30 9.18
C PRO A 141 -12.11 -8.68 10.65
N GLY A 142 -12.34 -7.66 11.50
CA GLY A 142 -12.41 -7.82 12.95
C GLY A 142 -11.17 -7.33 13.69
N PHE A 143 -11.33 -7.02 14.97
CA PHE A 143 -10.29 -6.55 15.88
C PHE A 143 -9.82 -7.69 16.78
N THR A 144 -8.50 -7.78 16.98
CA THR A 144 -7.80 -8.80 17.77
C THR A 144 -6.93 -8.13 18.82
N ASP A 145 -6.49 -8.87 19.85
CA ASP A 145 -5.50 -8.34 20.80
C ASP A 145 -4.08 -8.46 20.22
N ASN A 146 -3.61 -7.35 19.65
CA ASN A 146 -2.30 -7.29 19.01
C ASN A 146 -1.15 -6.99 19.98
N ILE A 147 -1.41 -6.96 21.30
CA ILE A 147 -0.38 -6.83 22.34
C ILE A 147 -0.22 -8.14 23.09
N HIS A 148 -1.29 -8.66 23.70
CA HIS A 148 -1.21 -9.81 24.60
C HIS A 148 -1.50 -11.15 23.92
N GLU A 149 -2.32 -11.20 22.87
CA GLU A 149 -2.61 -12.44 22.13
C GLU A 149 -1.58 -12.66 21.00
N SER A 150 -1.50 -11.72 20.05
CA SER A 150 -0.64 -11.83 18.86
C SER A 150 0.53 -10.85 18.82
N VAL A 151 1.02 -10.37 19.97
CA VAL A 151 2.33 -9.70 20.20
C VAL A 151 2.97 -9.04 18.96
N LEU A 152 2.36 -7.93 18.53
CA LEU A 152 2.83 -7.04 17.46
C LEU A 152 3.25 -7.77 16.16
N PRO A 153 2.39 -8.58 15.51
CA PRO A 153 2.82 -9.49 14.46
C PRO A 153 3.29 -8.73 13.21
N GLY A 154 2.61 -7.62 12.90
CA GLY A 154 2.99 -6.65 11.87
C GLY A 154 3.75 -5.42 12.39
N ARG A 155 4.35 -5.50 13.60
CA ARG A 155 4.96 -4.37 14.34
C ARG A 155 4.00 -3.20 14.57
N PHE A 156 4.45 -2.07 15.12
CA PHE A 156 3.59 -0.92 15.42
C PHE A 156 2.69 -0.45 14.26
N GLN A 157 3.08 -0.70 13.01
CA GLN A 157 2.33 -0.34 11.80
C GLN A 157 0.90 -0.89 11.79
N LEU A 158 0.65 -2.01 12.49
CA LEU A 158 -0.68 -2.62 12.62
C LEU A 158 -1.74 -1.71 13.29
N PHE A 159 -1.31 -0.71 14.06
CA PHE A 159 -2.17 0.30 14.69
C PHE A 159 -2.39 1.54 13.81
N GLY A 160 -1.90 1.50 12.57
CA GLY A 160 -2.34 2.40 11.51
C GLY A 160 -3.86 2.32 11.28
N PHE A 161 -4.42 3.33 10.62
CA PHE A 161 -5.83 3.30 10.24
C PHE A 161 -6.06 2.23 9.17
N ARG A 162 -6.82 1.18 9.51
CA ARG A 162 -6.95 -0.05 8.71
C ARG A 162 -7.95 0.05 7.56
N LEU A 163 -8.78 1.11 7.51
CA LEU A 163 -9.85 1.27 6.51
C LEU A 163 -9.45 0.95 5.05
N PRO A 164 -8.33 1.47 4.50
CA PRO A 164 -7.93 1.17 3.12
C PRO A 164 -7.51 -0.30 2.94
N ASP A 165 -6.90 -0.92 3.95
CA ASP A 165 -6.58 -2.35 3.94
C ASP A 165 -7.86 -3.19 3.91
N ARG A 166 -8.84 -2.88 4.77
CA ARG A 166 -10.16 -3.56 4.74
C ARG A 166 -10.84 -3.48 3.38
N MET A 167 -10.63 -2.39 2.64
CA MET A 167 -11.14 -2.21 1.28
C MET A 167 -10.46 -3.14 0.25
N PHE A 168 -9.30 -3.72 0.53
CA PHE A 168 -8.71 -4.78 -0.30
C PHE A 168 -9.28 -6.18 0.00
N TYR A 169 -9.74 -6.45 1.22
CA TYR A 169 -10.11 -7.81 1.65
C TYR A 169 -11.13 -8.48 0.73
N LEU A 170 -12.20 -7.77 0.34
CA LEU A 170 -13.21 -8.31 -0.58
C LEU A 170 -12.62 -8.71 -1.94
N PHE A 171 -11.67 -7.90 -2.45
CA PHE A 171 -11.01 -8.18 -3.73
C PHE A 171 -10.04 -9.37 -3.59
N ARG A 172 -9.27 -9.47 -2.50
CA ARG A 172 -8.40 -10.62 -2.21
C ARG A 172 -9.21 -11.92 -2.04
N ALA A 173 -10.28 -11.89 -1.23
CA ALA A 173 -11.11 -13.07 -0.97
C ALA A 173 -11.80 -13.59 -2.24
N VAL A 174 -12.33 -12.70 -3.09
CA VAL A 174 -13.02 -13.11 -4.33
C VAL A 174 -12.03 -13.50 -5.43
N LEU A 175 -10.98 -12.71 -5.66
CA LEU A 175 -10.11 -12.82 -6.84
C LEU A 175 -8.78 -13.57 -6.58
N GLY A 176 -8.42 -13.82 -5.33
CA GLY A 176 -7.11 -14.35 -4.92
C GLY A 176 -6.07 -13.26 -4.64
N LEU A 177 -4.94 -13.65 -4.06
CA LEU A 177 -3.81 -12.79 -3.67
C LEU A 177 -3.26 -11.96 -4.84
N ARG A 178 -3.09 -12.55 -6.01
CA ARG A 178 -2.59 -11.84 -7.19
C ARG A 178 -3.57 -10.79 -7.72
N LEU A 179 -4.82 -11.20 -7.96
CA LEU A 179 -5.80 -10.34 -8.63
C LEU A 179 -6.53 -9.38 -7.68
N GLY A 180 -6.45 -9.58 -6.36
CA GLY A 180 -6.98 -8.63 -5.37
C GLY A 180 -6.36 -7.24 -5.48
N MET A 181 -5.09 -7.15 -5.91
CA MET A 181 -4.37 -5.89 -6.14
C MET A 181 -4.97 -5.01 -7.26
N LEU A 182 -5.83 -5.56 -8.13
CA LEU A 182 -6.54 -4.80 -9.17
C LEU A 182 -7.40 -3.66 -8.60
N PHE A 183 -7.71 -3.69 -7.30
CA PHE A 183 -8.39 -2.59 -6.63
C PHE A 183 -7.63 -1.26 -6.71
N THR A 184 -6.28 -1.28 -6.72
CA THR A 184 -5.46 -0.08 -6.98
C THR A 184 -5.75 0.51 -8.37
N GLY A 185 -5.87 -0.33 -9.40
CA GLY A 185 -6.25 0.08 -10.75
C GLY A 185 -7.67 0.67 -10.83
N LEU A 186 -8.61 0.15 -10.04
CA LEU A 186 -9.97 0.71 -9.94
C LEU A 186 -9.96 2.10 -9.27
N ALA A 187 -9.26 2.25 -8.13
CA ALA A 187 -9.11 3.55 -7.45
C ALA A 187 -8.36 4.58 -8.32
N LEU A 188 -7.38 4.13 -9.11
CA LEU A 188 -6.68 4.98 -10.06
C LEU A 188 -7.58 5.38 -11.24
N THR A 189 -8.44 4.47 -11.71
CA THR A 189 -9.46 4.75 -12.74
C THR A 189 -10.50 5.75 -12.23
N VAL A 190 -10.89 5.69 -10.95
CA VAL A 190 -11.70 6.73 -10.31
C VAL A 190 -10.97 8.07 -10.35
N SER A 191 -9.75 8.13 -9.84
CA SER A 191 -8.91 9.34 -9.80
C SER A 191 -8.74 9.97 -11.19
N TYR A 192 -8.52 9.13 -12.22
CA TYR A 192 -8.44 9.53 -13.63
C TYR A 192 -9.71 10.24 -14.11
N ALA A 193 -10.89 9.71 -13.77
CA ALA A 193 -12.18 10.34 -14.10
C ALA A 193 -12.36 11.70 -13.40
N GLN A 194 -11.88 11.84 -12.17
CA GLN A 194 -11.98 13.09 -11.41
C GLN A 194 -11.03 14.16 -11.97
N ILE A 195 -9.79 13.81 -12.31
CA ILE A 195 -8.85 14.72 -13.00
C ILE A 195 -9.41 15.12 -14.38
N CYS A 196 -10.03 14.18 -15.12
CA CYS A 196 -10.74 14.50 -16.35
C CYS A 196 -11.85 15.54 -16.11
N SER A 197 -12.65 15.40 -15.04
CA SER A 197 -13.68 16.39 -14.68
C SER A 197 -13.08 17.74 -14.33
N LEU A 198 -11.99 17.79 -13.56
CA LEU A 198 -11.31 19.03 -13.14
C LEU A 198 -10.74 19.79 -14.35
N LEU A 199 -9.95 19.12 -15.20
CA LEU A 199 -9.34 19.75 -16.37
C LEU A 199 -10.39 20.21 -17.39
N ASN A 200 -11.47 19.43 -17.60
CA ASN A 200 -12.61 19.87 -18.42
C ASN A 200 -13.27 21.12 -17.83
N SER A 201 -13.57 21.13 -16.54
CA SER A 201 -14.22 22.25 -15.85
C SER A 201 -13.36 23.53 -15.85
N PHE A 202 -12.02 23.40 -15.99
CA PHE A 202 -11.11 24.53 -16.18
C PHE A 202 -11.05 24.97 -17.66
N LEU A 203 -10.95 24.02 -18.59
CA LEU A 203 -10.93 24.28 -20.05
C LEU A 203 -12.23 24.96 -20.54
N GLU A 204 -13.38 24.62 -19.96
CA GLU A 204 -14.68 25.25 -20.26
C GLU A 204 -14.72 26.75 -19.91
N GLN A 205 -13.84 27.22 -19.02
CA GLN A 205 -13.75 28.62 -18.59
C GLN A 205 -12.69 29.43 -19.35
N MET A 206 -11.90 28.80 -20.23
CA MET A 206 -10.91 29.49 -21.04
C MET A 206 -11.56 30.08 -22.29
N ASP A 207 -11.10 31.28 -22.69
CA ASP A 207 -11.51 31.92 -23.94
C ASP A 207 -11.24 30.99 -25.13
N ARG A 208 -12.30 30.55 -25.82
CA ARG A 208 -12.17 29.67 -26.99
C ARG A 208 -11.75 30.48 -28.22
N PRO A 209 -10.81 29.98 -29.05
CA PRO A 209 -10.48 30.63 -30.31
C PRO A 209 -11.72 30.79 -31.20
N GLN A 210 -11.84 31.94 -31.87
CA GLN A 210 -13.00 32.17 -32.76
C GLN A 210 -12.93 31.30 -34.03
N THR A 211 -11.72 31.06 -34.55
CA THR A 211 -11.50 30.27 -35.77
C THR A 211 -11.81 28.78 -35.55
N LYS A 212 -12.28 28.09 -36.61
CA LYS A 212 -12.51 26.64 -36.57
C LYS A 212 -11.19 25.87 -36.37
N THR A 213 -10.12 26.30 -37.05
CA THR A 213 -8.77 25.74 -36.95
C THR A 213 -8.19 25.91 -35.54
N GLY A 214 -8.33 27.08 -34.92
CA GLY A 214 -7.89 27.31 -33.55
C GLY A 214 -8.64 26.44 -32.54
N ARG A 215 -9.96 26.26 -32.70
CA ARG A 215 -10.75 25.33 -31.86
C ARG A 215 -10.31 23.88 -32.00
N ALA A 216 -10.01 23.43 -33.22
CA ALA A 216 -9.47 22.09 -33.45
C ALA A 216 -8.08 21.92 -32.81
N ALA A 217 -7.19 22.90 -32.96
CA ALA A 217 -5.85 22.89 -32.37
C ALA A 217 -5.89 22.86 -30.83
N VAL A 218 -6.72 23.70 -30.18
CA VAL A 218 -6.91 23.64 -28.72
C VAL A 218 -7.54 22.31 -28.31
N GLY A 219 -8.52 21.78 -29.05
CA GLY A 219 -9.12 20.48 -28.76
C GLY A 219 -8.14 19.31 -28.81
N LEU A 220 -7.14 19.37 -29.70
CA LEU A 220 -6.06 18.40 -29.79
C LEU A 220 -5.02 18.58 -28.67
N LEU A 221 -4.49 19.81 -28.51
CA LEU A 221 -3.45 20.10 -27.53
C LEU A 221 -3.93 20.00 -26.08
N ALA A 222 -5.15 20.44 -25.80
CA ALA A 222 -5.84 20.30 -24.52
C ALA A 222 -6.73 19.06 -24.47
N CYS A 223 -6.30 17.95 -25.08
CA CYS A 223 -7.02 16.68 -25.03
C CYS A 223 -7.05 16.13 -23.59
N VAL A 224 -8.12 16.46 -22.86
CA VAL A 224 -8.23 16.22 -21.42
C VAL A 224 -7.96 14.76 -21.02
N PRO A 225 -8.56 13.71 -21.64
CA PRO A 225 -8.26 12.32 -21.28
C PRO A 225 -6.78 11.94 -21.42
N PHE A 226 -6.05 12.54 -22.36
CA PHE A 226 -4.61 12.30 -22.54
C PHE A 226 -3.80 13.02 -21.46
N LEU A 227 -4.07 14.31 -21.24
CA LEU A 227 -3.42 15.09 -20.19
C LEU A 227 -3.65 14.51 -18.79
N SER A 228 -4.89 14.10 -18.48
CA SER A 228 -5.24 13.45 -17.21
C SER A 228 -4.48 12.15 -16.99
N LEU A 229 -4.13 11.41 -18.05
CA LEU A 229 -3.36 10.17 -17.94
C LEU A 229 -1.88 10.49 -17.65
N LEU A 230 -1.29 11.41 -18.42
CA LEU A 230 0.09 11.87 -18.21
C LEU A 230 0.34 12.49 -16.83
N PHE A 231 -0.64 13.22 -16.28
CA PHE A 231 -0.53 13.87 -14.98
C PHE A 231 -0.76 12.92 -13.80
N LEU A 232 -1.40 11.77 -14.05
CA LEU A 232 -1.72 10.78 -13.02
C LEU A 232 -0.67 9.66 -12.94
N LEU A 233 -0.09 9.23 -14.06
CA LEU A 233 0.91 8.16 -14.12
C LEU A 233 2.32 8.63 -13.70
N LYS A 234 2.41 9.20 -12.50
CA LYS A 234 3.66 9.65 -11.87
C LYS A 234 4.46 8.45 -11.35
N ASN A 235 5.77 8.64 -11.11
CA ASN A 235 6.65 7.59 -10.58
C ASN A 235 6.06 6.89 -9.34
N GLU A 236 5.76 7.67 -8.29
CA GLU A 236 5.20 7.16 -7.03
C GLU A 236 3.85 6.44 -7.21
N VAL A 237 3.07 6.78 -8.25
CA VAL A 237 1.80 6.12 -8.56
C VAL A 237 2.05 4.79 -9.25
N LEU A 238 2.95 4.75 -10.24
CA LEU A 238 3.27 3.54 -10.98
C LEU A 238 3.91 2.49 -10.08
N MET A 239 4.85 2.87 -9.21
CA MET A 239 5.51 1.96 -8.26
C MET A 239 4.55 1.33 -7.23
N GLN A 240 3.35 1.88 -7.04
CA GLN A 240 2.32 1.36 -6.12
C GLN A 240 1.13 0.72 -6.87
N LEU A 241 1.11 0.79 -8.20
CA LEU A 241 0.02 0.23 -9.01
C LEU A 241 0.18 -1.30 -9.14
N GLY A 242 -0.85 -2.04 -8.70
CA GLY A 242 -0.76 -3.49 -8.57
C GLY A 242 0.08 -3.93 -7.37
N THR A 243 -0.09 -3.27 -6.22
CA THR A 243 0.40 -3.69 -4.89
C THR A 243 -0.76 -3.65 -3.90
N TYR A 244 -0.55 -4.09 -2.66
CA TYR A 244 -1.48 -3.86 -1.54
C TYR A 244 -1.22 -2.55 -0.79
N MET A 245 -0.33 -1.68 -1.30
CA MET A 245 -0.08 -0.35 -0.74
C MET A 245 -1.34 0.52 -0.80
N VAL A 246 -1.64 1.16 0.34
CA VAL A 246 -2.90 1.88 0.59
C VAL A 246 -2.95 3.27 -0.01
N GLU A 247 -1.80 3.85 -0.34
CA GLU A 247 -1.62 5.23 -0.78
C GLU A 247 -2.54 5.61 -1.95
N ILE A 248 -2.63 4.78 -3.00
CA ILE A 248 -3.46 5.09 -4.18
C ILE A 248 -4.94 5.28 -3.81
N LEU A 249 -5.42 4.64 -2.74
CA LEU A 249 -6.80 4.73 -2.27
C LEU A 249 -7.14 6.08 -1.63
N CYS A 250 -6.15 6.92 -1.29
CA CYS A 250 -6.40 8.28 -0.80
C CYS A 250 -6.70 9.29 -1.92
N LEU A 251 -6.21 9.02 -3.15
CA LEU A 251 -6.31 9.95 -4.28
C LEU A 251 -7.75 10.34 -4.61
N PRO A 252 -8.74 9.42 -4.63
CA PRO A 252 -10.10 9.79 -4.96
C PRO A 252 -10.72 10.83 -4.00
N PHE A 253 -10.41 10.72 -2.71
CA PHE A 253 -10.88 11.69 -1.70
C PHE A 253 -10.16 13.03 -1.87
N PHE A 254 -8.84 13.03 -2.02
CA PHE A 254 -8.07 14.25 -2.16
C PHE A 254 -8.49 15.08 -3.39
N ILE A 255 -8.69 14.43 -4.53
CA ILE A 255 -9.10 15.10 -5.77
C ILE A 255 -10.52 15.67 -5.66
N GLU A 256 -11.42 15.02 -4.90
CA GLU A 256 -12.76 15.58 -4.62
C GLU A 256 -12.69 16.79 -3.68
N LEU A 257 -11.87 16.74 -2.63
CA LEU A 257 -11.64 17.88 -1.72
C LEU A 257 -11.10 19.09 -2.47
N LEU A 258 -10.14 18.89 -3.39
CA LEU A 258 -9.69 19.93 -4.31
C LEU A 258 -10.81 20.45 -5.21
N SER A 259 -11.68 19.56 -5.73
CA SER A 259 -12.83 19.99 -6.54
C SER A 259 -13.76 20.89 -5.75
N PHE A 260 -14.11 20.51 -4.52
CA PHE A 260 -14.98 21.30 -3.65
C PHE A 260 -14.35 22.66 -3.35
N LEU A 261 -13.03 22.71 -3.14
CA LEU A 261 -12.29 23.95 -2.93
C LEU A 261 -12.28 24.85 -4.18
N LEU A 262 -12.21 24.29 -5.39
CA LEU A 262 -12.15 25.02 -6.68
C LEU A 262 -13.51 25.38 -7.32
N GLN A 263 -14.61 24.80 -6.85
CA GLN A 263 -15.98 25.21 -7.22
C GLN A 263 -16.33 26.59 -6.62
N GLU A 264 -17.40 27.25 -7.06
CA GLU A 264 -17.82 28.56 -6.49
C GLU A 264 -19.04 28.45 -5.56
N GLU A 265 -19.91 27.47 -5.80
CA GLU A 265 -21.12 27.21 -5.01
C GLU A 265 -20.79 26.53 -3.68
N GLU A 266 -21.30 27.06 -2.57
CA GLU A 266 -21.14 26.51 -1.22
C GLU A 266 -22.49 26.41 -0.50
N SER A 267 -22.63 25.38 0.34
CA SER A 267 -23.82 25.12 1.16
C SER A 267 -23.43 24.39 2.45
N GLU A 268 -24.32 24.41 3.45
CA GLU A 268 -24.11 23.68 4.70
C GLU A 268 -23.90 22.17 4.45
N GLU A 269 -24.70 21.56 3.58
CA GLU A 269 -24.57 20.13 3.28
C GLU A 269 -23.27 19.81 2.51
N LYS A 270 -22.77 20.72 1.67
CA LYS A 270 -21.47 20.55 1.01
C LYS A 270 -20.32 20.64 2.00
N ALA A 271 -20.40 21.54 2.99
CA ALA A 271 -19.40 21.65 4.05
C ALA A 271 -19.37 20.42 4.96
N VAL A 272 -20.54 19.87 5.31
CA VAL A 272 -20.64 18.59 6.03
C VAL A 272 -20.01 17.46 5.22
N LEU A 273 -20.34 17.33 3.92
CA LEU A 273 -19.76 16.30 3.07
C LEU A 273 -18.24 16.49 2.90
N PHE A 274 -17.75 17.72 2.75
CA PHE A 274 -16.32 18.03 2.72
C PHE A 274 -15.60 17.49 3.97
N CYS A 275 -16.18 17.67 5.15
CA CYS A 275 -15.60 17.13 6.38
C CYS A 275 -15.65 15.60 6.45
N ILE A 276 -16.73 14.94 6.00
CA ILE A 276 -16.77 13.46 5.87
C ILE A 276 -15.65 12.96 4.94
N LEU A 277 -15.47 13.60 3.78
CA LEU A 277 -14.42 13.25 2.81
C LEU A 277 -13.01 13.54 3.36
N GLY A 278 -12.85 14.61 4.15
CA GLY A 278 -11.61 14.93 4.86
C GLY A 278 -11.26 13.90 5.92
N GLY A 279 -12.26 13.44 6.68
CA GLY A 279 -12.13 12.34 7.64
C GLY A 279 -11.72 11.04 6.95
N PHE A 280 -12.38 10.64 5.86
CA PHE A 280 -11.98 9.46 5.09
C PHE A 280 -10.58 9.60 4.47
N PHE A 281 -10.23 10.78 3.95
CA PHE A 281 -8.90 11.05 3.42
C PHE A 281 -7.80 10.89 4.48
N PHE A 282 -7.98 11.44 5.68
CA PHE A 282 -7.05 11.22 6.79
C PHE A 282 -7.07 9.76 7.27
N CYS A 283 -8.23 9.11 7.28
CA CYS A 283 -8.41 7.71 7.63
C CYS A 283 -7.70 6.74 6.65
N THR A 284 -7.39 7.13 5.41
CA THR A 284 -6.55 6.29 4.52
C THR A 284 -5.06 6.30 4.90
N LYS A 285 -4.53 7.34 5.55
CA LYS A 285 -3.20 7.32 6.18
C LYS A 285 -3.01 8.56 7.05
N MET A 286 -2.51 8.41 8.28
CA MET A 286 -2.26 9.55 9.18
C MET A 286 -1.33 10.61 8.54
N THR A 287 -0.36 10.19 7.73
CA THR A 287 0.56 11.10 7.02
C THR A 287 -0.14 12.03 6.02
N ASN A 288 -1.38 11.74 5.60
CA ASN A 288 -2.17 12.61 4.72
C ASN A 288 -2.55 13.96 5.35
N ILE A 289 -2.37 14.12 6.68
CA ILE A 289 -2.68 15.37 7.40
C ILE A 289 -1.96 16.60 6.80
N VAL A 290 -0.74 16.43 6.28
CA VAL A 290 0.03 17.52 5.65
C VAL A 290 -0.63 18.08 4.38
N TYR A 291 -1.45 17.26 3.72
CA TYR A 291 -2.26 17.65 2.56
C TYR A 291 -3.65 18.14 2.96
N LEU A 292 -4.22 17.60 4.04
CA LEU A 292 -5.56 17.98 4.52
C LEU A 292 -5.57 19.38 5.16
N ILE A 293 -4.59 19.71 6.01
CA ILE A 293 -4.54 21.00 6.73
C ILE A 293 -4.69 22.22 5.78
N PRO A 294 -3.87 22.40 4.73
CA PRO A 294 -3.99 23.58 3.87
C PRO A 294 -5.32 23.61 3.10
N VAL A 295 -5.83 22.45 2.69
CA VAL A 295 -7.14 22.33 2.01
C VAL A 295 -8.28 22.70 2.96
N LEU A 296 -8.25 22.25 4.21
CA LEU A 296 -9.21 22.56 5.26
C LEU A 296 -9.19 24.06 5.63
N VAL A 297 -8.01 24.65 5.85
CA VAL A 297 -7.86 26.08 6.20
C VAL A 297 -8.42 26.96 5.07
N LEU A 298 -8.07 26.68 3.82
CA LEU A 298 -8.61 27.43 2.68
C LEU A 298 -10.12 27.24 2.52
N TYR A 299 -10.65 26.05 2.82
CA TYR A 299 -12.09 25.80 2.79
C TYR A 299 -12.84 26.55 3.90
N ILE A 300 -12.30 26.60 5.12
CA ILE A 300 -12.84 27.43 6.22
C ILE A 300 -12.89 28.91 5.83
N ILE A 301 -11.82 29.45 5.25
CA ILE A 301 -11.76 30.83 4.75
C ILE A 301 -12.83 31.08 3.68
N LYS A 302 -13.10 30.09 2.82
CA LYS A 302 -14.10 30.15 1.76
C LYS A 302 -15.53 30.16 2.33
N ILE A 303 -15.86 29.25 3.24
CA ILE A 303 -17.21 29.12 3.82
C ILE A 303 -17.49 30.11 4.95
N ARG A 304 -16.53 30.94 5.38
CA ARG A 304 -16.62 31.86 6.54
C ARG A 304 -17.89 32.71 6.66
N LYS A 305 -18.61 32.95 5.56
CA LYS A 305 -19.88 33.72 5.54
C LYS A 305 -21.13 32.89 5.92
N ILE A 306 -21.03 31.56 5.90
CA ILE A 306 -22.12 30.62 6.25
C ILE A 306 -21.83 29.83 7.53
N VAL A 307 -20.69 30.06 8.20
CA VAL A 307 -20.32 29.35 9.43
C VAL A 307 -21.23 29.79 10.58
N THR A 308 -22.02 28.84 11.07
CA THR A 308 -22.76 28.92 12.34
C THR A 308 -22.15 27.95 13.35
N VAL A 309 -22.42 28.13 14.65
CA VAL A 309 -21.98 27.17 15.69
C VAL A 309 -22.50 25.76 15.40
N ARG A 310 -23.75 25.64 14.92
CA ARG A 310 -24.35 24.37 14.50
C ARG A 310 -23.58 23.73 13.34
N LEU A 311 -23.25 24.51 12.31
CA LEU A 311 -22.47 24.01 11.17
C LEU A 311 -21.07 23.59 11.61
N PHE A 312 -20.40 24.38 12.44
CA PHE A 312 -19.07 24.06 12.97
C PHE A 312 -19.06 22.73 13.72
N LEU A 313 -19.98 22.53 14.68
CA LEU A 313 -20.10 21.27 15.42
C LEU A 313 -20.47 20.10 14.51
N GLY A 314 -21.40 20.30 13.55
CA GLY A 314 -21.76 19.28 12.57
C GLY A 314 -20.58 18.86 11.71
N CYS A 315 -19.78 19.81 11.22
CA CYS A 315 -18.55 19.56 10.46
C CYS A 315 -17.47 18.86 11.29
N LEU A 316 -17.25 19.28 12.55
CA LEU A 316 -16.29 18.67 13.46
C LEU A 316 -16.62 17.18 13.71
N ILE A 317 -17.87 16.89 14.08
CA ILE A 317 -18.36 15.52 14.27
C ILE A 317 -18.23 14.71 12.98
N SER A 318 -18.64 15.29 11.84
CA SER A 318 -18.59 14.61 10.53
C SER A 318 -17.17 14.28 10.06
N GLY A 319 -16.17 15.09 10.43
CA GLY A 319 -14.77 14.82 10.14
C GLY A 319 -14.11 13.83 11.12
N ALA A 320 -14.58 13.79 12.38
CA ALA A 320 -14.07 12.87 13.39
C ALA A 320 -14.60 11.43 13.22
N ILE A 321 -15.87 11.26 12.80
CA ILE A 321 -16.52 9.95 12.66
C ILE A 321 -15.69 8.93 11.84
N PRO A 322 -15.20 9.24 10.62
CA PRO A 322 -14.41 8.26 9.85
C PRO A 322 -13.19 7.68 10.58
N VAL A 323 -12.60 8.47 11.48
CA VAL A 323 -11.35 8.15 12.19
C VAL A 323 -11.62 7.47 13.54
N SER A 324 -12.76 7.75 14.17
CA SER A 324 -13.01 7.43 15.58
C SER A 324 -12.90 5.95 15.91
N VAL A 325 -13.25 5.05 14.98
CA VAL A 325 -13.12 3.59 15.13
C VAL A 325 -11.69 3.21 15.54
N TYR A 326 -10.68 3.72 14.82
CA TYR A 326 -9.28 3.38 15.06
C TYR A 326 -8.72 4.11 16.28
N LEU A 327 -9.13 5.35 16.53
CA LEU A 327 -8.71 6.09 17.73
C LEU A 327 -9.20 5.43 19.02
N ILE A 328 -10.44 4.91 19.01
CA ILE A 328 -11.03 4.17 20.13
C ILE A 328 -10.28 2.85 20.34
N TYR A 329 -10.09 2.07 19.27
CA TYR A 329 -9.35 0.80 19.34
C TYR A 329 -7.93 1.01 19.89
N ASN A 330 -7.13 1.88 19.25
CA ASN A 330 -5.74 2.16 19.65
C ASN A 330 -5.65 2.68 21.09
N GLY A 331 -6.54 3.60 21.48
CA GLY A 331 -6.58 4.17 22.83
C GLY A 331 -6.90 3.13 23.91
N LEU A 332 -7.73 2.12 23.60
CA LEU A 332 -8.08 1.05 24.53
C LEU A 332 -7.04 -0.07 24.58
N THR A 333 -6.43 -0.44 23.45
CA THR A 333 -5.43 -1.51 23.41
C THR A 333 -4.04 -1.06 23.83
N THR A 334 -3.67 0.21 23.60
CA THR A 334 -2.30 0.70 23.86
C THR A 334 -2.22 1.86 24.85
N GLY A 335 -3.33 2.52 25.19
CA GLY A 335 -3.31 3.80 25.90
C GLY A 335 -3.04 5.02 25.01
N ASN A 336 -2.49 4.84 23.80
CA ASN A 336 -2.22 5.92 22.85
C ASN A 336 -3.19 5.89 21.65
N ILE A 337 -4.05 6.90 21.56
CA ILE A 337 -5.08 7.01 20.49
C ILE A 337 -4.50 7.08 19.07
N VAL A 338 -3.23 7.46 18.91
CA VAL A 338 -2.49 7.55 17.64
C VAL A 338 -1.19 6.75 17.73
N TYR A 339 -1.21 5.61 18.42
CA TYR A 339 -0.03 4.77 18.65
C TYR A 339 0.79 4.47 17.37
N PRO A 340 2.13 4.48 17.43
CA PRO A 340 3.00 4.95 18.52
C PRO A 340 3.37 6.45 18.38
N TYR A 341 2.70 7.18 17.48
CA TYR A 341 2.97 8.60 17.28
C TYR A 341 2.65 9.38 18.57
N TYR A 342 3.45 10.40 18.87
CA TYR A 342 3.28 11.24 20.06
C TYR A 342 3.31 10.48 21.40
N ASN A 343 4.13 9.43 21.52
CA ASN A 343 4.20 8.65 22.76
C ASN A 343 4.70 9.49 23.96
N THR A 344 5.43 10.58 23.71
CA THR A 344 5.79 11.57 24.75
C THR A 344 4.61 12.36 25.34
N ILE A 345 3.41 12.20 24.78
CA ILE A 345 2.17 12.83 25.25
C ILE A 345 1.20 11.79 25.82
N PHE A 346 1.08 10.62 25.17
CA PHE A 346 0.09 9.60 25.53
C PHE A 346 0.64 8.44 26.38
N HIS A 347 1.96 8.27 26.45
CA HIS A 347 2.66 7.30 27.31
C HIS A 347 2.11 5.86 27.25
N SER A 348 2.06 5.27 26.06
CA SER A 348 1.82 3.83 25.91
C SER A 348 2.99 3.04 26.48
N PRO A 349 2.75 2.03 27.36
CA PRO A 349 3.79 1.17 27.93
C PRO A 349 4.32 0.11 26.95
N TRP A 350 3.81 0.09 25.71
CA TRP A 350 4.15 -0.87 24.66
C TRP A 350 5.07 -0.29 23.58
N PHE A 351 5.60 0.91 23.81
CA PHE A 351 6.56 1.58 22.92
C PHE A 351 7.52 2.41 23.76
N PRO A 352 8.77 2.67 23.32
CA PRO A 352 9.69 3.56 24.05
C PRO A 352 9.08 4.95 24.31
N ASP A 353 9.56 5.64 25.36
CA ASP A 353 9.20 7.02 25.72
C ASP A 353 9.76 8.06 24.72
N ALA A 354 9.42 7.90 23.44
CA ALA A 354 9.84 8.75 22.33
C ALA A 354 8.78 8.79 21.24
N ASP A 355 8.70 9.92 20.52
CA ASP A 355 7.83 10.04 19.35
C ASP A 355 8.43 9.30 18.16
N PHE A 356 7.67 8.39 17.53
CA PHE A 356 8.16 7.71 16.33
C PHE A 356 8.37 8.67 15.15
N LYS A 357 9.60 8.70 14.63
CA LYS A 357 9.96 9.31 13.34
C LYS A 357 11.10 8.54 12.68
N ASP A 358 10.95 8.21 11.40
CA ASP A 358 12.04 7.66 10.60
C ASP A 358 13.07 8.75 10.25
N GLY A 359 14.23 8.70 10.89
CA GLY A 359 15.33 9.65 10.70
C GLY A 359 16.15 9.47 9.41
N ARG A 360 15.89 8.41 8.63
CA ARG A 360 16.62 8.13 7.37
C ARG A 360 16.25 9.11 6.26
N TRP A 361 15.00 9.55 6.24
CA TRP A 361 14.40 10.35 5.16
C TRP A 361 14.29 11.83 5.50
N GLY A 362 14.12 12.66 4.48
CA GLY A 362 13.89 14.10 4.62
C GLY A 362 15.11 14.93 5.06
N PRO A 363 14.93 16.26 5.17
CA PRO A 363 15.97 17.21 5.56
C PRO A 363 16.39 17.03 7.03
N ARG A 364 17.69 17.19 7.29
CA ARG A 364 18.30 17.16 8.63
C ARG A 364 18.16 18.46 9.41
N GLY A 365 17.78 19.56 8.77
CA GLY A 365 17.63 20.85 9.44
C GLY A 365 17.02 21.95 8.56
N MET A 366 16.82 23.14 9.15
CA MET A 366 16.05 24.23 8.53
C MET A 366 16.60 24.69 7.17
N LYS A 367 17.92 24.70 6.97
CA LYS A 367 18.54 25.06 5.68
C LYS A 367 18.18 24.07 4.57
N GLU A 368 18.30 22.77 4.85
CA GLU A 368 17.91 21.71 3.92
C GLU A 368 16.39 21.71 3.70
N LEU A 369 15.59 21.97 4.74
CA LEU A 369 14.13 22.04 4.63
C LEU A 369 13.69 23.16 3.68
N LEU A 370 14.22 24.38 3.84
CA LEU A 370 13.89 25.52 2.96
C LEU A 370 14.35 25.30 1.51
N LEU A 371 15.48 24.61 1.32
CA LEU A 371 16.03 24.30 0.00
C LEU A 371 15.57 22.93 -0.53
N TRP A 372 14.71 22.19 0.18
CA TRP A 372 14.32 20.82 -0.16
C TRP A 372 13.79 20.66 -1.58
N PRO A 373 12.98 21.59 -2.14
CA PRO A 373 12.56 21.52 -3.54
C PRO A 373 13.72 21.48 -4.54
N PHE A 374 14.87 22.09 -4.23
CA PHE A 374 16.08 22.06 -5.04
C PHE A 374 16.89 20.78 -4.80
N TYR A 375 16.99 20.30 -3.55
CA TYR A 375 17.63 19.02 -3.25
C TYR A 375 16.97 17.87 -4.03
N MET A 376 15.64 17.82 -4.07
CA MET A 376 14.90 16.82 -4.86
C MET A 376 15.20 16.85 -6.37
N LEU A 377 15.55 18.00 -6.93
CA LEU A 377 15.82 18.17 -8.36
C LEU A 377 17.29 17.94 -8.75
N LEU A 378 18.21 18.22 -7.84
CA LEU A 378 19.66 18.15 -8.08
C LEU A 378 20.29 16.87 -7.51
N TYR A 379 19.69 16.33 -6.46
CA TYR A 379 20.15 15.15 -5.72
C TYR A 379 18.95 14.21 -5.45
N PRO A 380 18.30 13.66 -6.49
CA PRO A 380 17.08 12.84 -6.33
C PRO A 380 17.29 11.63 -5.40
N ASP A 381 18.51 11.10 -5.34
CA ASP A 381 18.88 9.94 -4.51
C ASP A 381 19.16 10.33 -3.03
N TYR A 382 19.15 11.63 -2.67
CA TYR A 382 19.50 12.10 -1.33
C TYR A 382 18.31 12.07 -0.36
N ARG A 383 18.24 11.01 0.47
CA ARG A 383 17.31 10.89 1.61
C ARG A 383 15.82 11.04 1.21
N THR A 384 15.46 10.58 0.02
CA THR A 384 14.09 10.58 -0.51
C THR A 384 13.42 9.21 -0.45
N SER A 385 14.13 8.11 -0.74
CA SER A 385 13.63 6.72 -0.64
C SER A 385 14.77 5.73 -0.90
N GLU A 386 14.51 4.44 -0.70
CA GLU A 386 15.37 3.33 -1.13
C GLU A 386 15.41 3.17 -2.66
N LEU A 387 14.36 3.60 -3.36
CA LEU A 387 14.17 3.49 -4.81
C LEU A 387 13.88 4.87 -5.45
N PRO A 388 14.85 5.80 -5.43
CA PRO A 388 14.66 7.16 -5.93
C PRO A 388 14.50 7.19 -7.46
N THR A 389 13.60 8.03 -7.96
CA THR A 389 13.55 8.31 -9.40
C THR A 389 14.56 9.37 -9.81
N ARG A 390 15.49 8.99 -10.69
CA ARG A 390 16.45 9.90 -11.33
C ARG A 390 15.81 10.75 -12.43
N TYR A 391 14.60 10.41 -12.88
CA TYR A 391 13.86 11.22 -13.85
C TYR A 391 13.07 12.30 -13.10
N VAL A 392 13.61 13.52 -13.14
CA VAL A 392 13.07 14.71 -12.44
C VAL A 392 12.59 15.82 -13.38
N LEU A 393 12.66 15.62 -14.71
CA LEU A 393 12.37 16.67 -15.69
C LEU A 393 10.90 17.11 -15.68
N ASP A 394 9.99 16.22 -15.31
CA ASP A 394 8.58 16.50 -15.08
C ASP A 394 8.37 17.43 -13.86
N MET A 395 9.13 17.25 -12.78
CA MET A 395 9.14 18.18 -11.65
C MET A 395 9.71 19.55 -12.06
N TRP A 396 10.79 19.57 -12.86
CA TRP A 396 11.33 20.80 -13.45
C TRP A 396 10.28 21.55 -14.29
N ALA A 397 9.54 20.86 -15.17
CA ALA A 397 8.45 21.45 -15.94
C ALA A 397 7.38 22.08 -15.04
N GLY A 398 6.99 21.39 -13.96
CA GLY A 398 6.08 21.92 -12.94
C GLY A 398 6.60 23.18 -12.25
N TYR A 399 7.88 23.22 -11.86
CA TYR A 399 8.47 24.39 -11.19
C TYR A 399 8.65 25.58 -12.13
N ILE A 400 8.99 25.34 -13.40
CA ILE A 400 9.00 26.38 -14.44
C ILE A 400 7.60 26.97 -14.62
N ALA A 401 6.55 26.12 -14.69
CA ALA A 401 5.17 26.57 -14.76
C ALA A 401 4.74 27.36 -13.51
N ILE A 402 5.14 26.93 -12.31
CA ILE A 402 4.92 27.66 -11.05
C ILE A 402 5.61 29.03 -11.07
N GLY A 403 6.88 29.12 -11.48
CA GLY A 403 7.60 30.39 -11.59
C GLY A 403 6.91 31.36 -12.56
N ILE A 404 6.54 30.89 -13.75
CA ILE A 404 5.80 31.68 -14.74
C ILE A 404 4.42 32.10 -14.21
N LEU A 405 3.73 31.22 -13.47
CA LEU A 405 2.44 31.49 -12.85
C LEU A 405 2.56 32.58 -11.77
N VAL A 406 3.54 32.49 -10.87
CA VAL A 406 3.77 33.46 -9.79
C VAL A 406 4.08 34.85 -10.38
N ILE A 407 5.00 34.92 -11.36
CA ILE A 407 5.31 36.15 -12.09
C ILE A 407 4.05 36.71 -12.77
N SER A 408 3.25 35.85 -13.42
CA SER A 408 2.00 36.26 -14.06
C SER A 408 0.94 36.75 -13.06
N GLY A 409 0.86 36.14 -11.88
CA GLY A 409 -0.06 36.50 -10.80
C GLY A 409 0.24 37.87 -10.21
N PHE A 410 1.53 38.20 -10.00
CA PHE A 410 1.96 39.53 -9.58
C PHE A 410 1.77 40.58 -10.69
N LEU A 411 2.18 40.30 -11.93
CA LEU A 411 2.09 41.26 -13.04
C LEU A 411 0.66 41.53 -13.55
N ARG A 412 -0.29 40.62 -13.30
CA ARG A 412 -1.64 40.66 -13.92
C ARG A 412 -2.79 40.48 -12.92
N GLY A 413 -2.48 40.35 -11.63
CA GLY A 413 -3.44 40.17 -10.55
C GLY A 413 -3.89 38.72 -10.33
N TRP A 414 -3.72 38.25 -9.10
CA TRP A 414 -4.13 36.90 -8.67
C TRP A 414 -5.61 36.58 -8.85
N LYS A 415 -6.50 37.58 -8.94
CA LYS A 415 -7.93 37.38 -9.26
C LYS A 415 -8.16 36.59 -10.56
N LYS A 416 -7.27 36.73 -11.56
CA LYS A 416 -7.34 35.98 -12.83
C LYS A 416 -6.84 34.53 -12.72
N TYR A 417 -6.02 34.26 -11.72
CA TYR A 417 -5.29 33.01 -11.50
C TYR A 417 -5.67 32.35 -10.17
N TRP A 418 -6.88 32.62 -9.66
CA TRP A 418 -7.24 32.28 -8.28
C TRP A 418 -7.26 30.77 -8.01
N ARG A 419 -7.63 29.97 -9.03
CA ARG A 419 -7.63 28.50 -8.95
C ARG A 419 -6.22 27.94 -8.89
N GLU A 420 -5.36 28.42 -9.78
CA GLU A 420 -3.95 28.05 -9.80
C GLU A 420 -3.22 28.53 -8.53
N GLY A 421 -3.60 29.69 -7.99
CA GLY A 421 -3.11 30.22 -6.71
C GLY A 421 -3.53 29.38 -5.52
N ILE A 422 -4.78 28.91 -5.46
CA ILE A 422 -5.23 27.94 -4.45
C ILE A 422 -4.41 26.65 -4.52
N LEU A 423 -4.25 26.06 -5.72
CA LEU A 423 -3.46 24.85 -5.89
C LEU A 423 -1.99 25.06 -5.48
N LEU A 424 -1.41 26.22 -5.82
CA LEU A 424 -0.06 26.59 -5.41
C LEU A 424 0.09 26.71 -3.89
N ILE A 425 -0.87 27.32 -3.18
CA ILE A 425 -0.85 27.41 -1.72
C ILE A 425 -0.91 25.99 -1.12
N VAL A 426 -1.84 25.15 -1.57
CA VAL A 426 -1.93 23.76 -1.11
C VAL A 426 -0.61 23.02 -1.36
N TYR A 427 -0.04 23.14 -2.56
CA TYR A 427 1.22 22.51 -2.92
C TYR A 427 2.38 22.94 -2.02
N VAL A 428 2.59 24.24 -1.83
CA VAL A 428 3.71 24.78 -1.03
C VAL A 428 3.62 24.33 0.42
N PHE A 429 2.46 24.50 1.08
CA PHE A 429 2.30 24.09 2.48
C PHE A 429 2.43 22.57 2.64
N SER A 430 1.86 21.79 1.71
CA SER A 430 1.95 20.32 1.79
C SER A 430 3.37 19.81 1.52
N LEU A 431 4.12 20.44 0.60
CA LEU A 431 5.50 20.04 0.28
C LEU A 431 6.43 20.24 1.48
N TYR A 432 6.39 21.41 2.13
CA TYR A 432 7.18 21.65 3.33
C TYR A 432 6.69 20.85 4.54
N GLY A 433 5.38 20.64 4.69
CA GLY A 433 4.81 19.77 5.72
C GLY A 433 5.23 18.31 5.57
N TRP A 434 5.15 17.76 4.35
CA TRP A 434 5.65 16.42 4.02
C TRP A 434 7.15 16.30 4.29
N ALA A 435 7.96 17.26 3.84
CA ALA A 435 9.40 17.25 4.03
C ALA A 435 9.78 17.29 5.53
N ALA A 436 9.15 18.15 6.34
CA ALA A 436 9.44 18.26 7.77
C ALA A 436 9.02 17.01 8.58
N THR A 437 7.95 16.32 8.15
CA THR A 437 7.39 15.16 8.87
C THR A 437 8.04 13.86 8.44
N THR A 438 7.91 13.48 7.16
CA THR A 438 8.28 12.15 6.66
C THR A 438 9.41 12.16 5.64
N GLY A 439 9.46 13.14 4.74
CA GLY A 439 10.50 13.28 3.71
C GLY A 439 10.61 12.15 2.67
N HIS A 440 9.80 11.10 2.78
CA HIS A 440 9.87 9.90 1.94
C HIS A 440 8.99 10.03 0.70
N SER A 441 9.56 9.79 -0.49
CA SER A 441 8.95 10.01 -1.82
C SER A 441 7.58 9.34 -2.00
N ARG A 442 7.39 8.13 -1.46
CA ARG A 442 6.13 7.39 -1.48
C ARG A 442 4.95 8.25 -1.02
N TYR A 443 5.15 9.03 0.05
CA TYR A 443 4.14 9.94 0.59
C TYR A 443 4.04 11.26 -0.17
N LEU A 444 4.99 11.60 -1.05
CA LEU A 444 4.93 12.74 -1.96
C LEU A 444 3.98 12.51 -3.15
N MET A 445 3.45 11.30 -3.35
CA MET A 445 2.56 10.95 -4.47
C MET A 445 1.49 12.04 -4.72
N ILE A 446 0.80 12.51 -3.67
CA ILE A 446 -0.20 13.58 -3.75
C ILE A 446 0.44 14.91 -4.20
N GLY A 447 1.60 15.27 -3.65
CA GLY A 447 2.37 16.45 -4.07
C GLY A 447 2.80 16.38 -5.55
N SER A 448 3.18 15.21 -6.04
CA SER A 448 3.56 15.02 -7.46
C SER A 448 2.36 15.23 -8.40
N ILE A 449 1.15 14.86 -7.97
CA ILE A 449 -0.10 15.10 -8.71
C ILE A 449 -0.52 16.57 -8.60
N LEU A 450 -0.37 17.22 -7.44
CA LEU A 450 -0.58 18.68 -7.30
C LEU A 450 0.31 19.49 -8.25
N ASN A 451 1.60 19.15 -8.33
CA ASN A 451 2.55 19.73 -9.27
C ASN A 451 2.05 19.55 -10.73
N ALA A 452 1.62 18.34 -11.09
CA ALA A 452 1.07 18.03 -12.41
C ALA A 452 -0.25 18.77 -12.71
N LEU A 453 -1.12 18.99 -11.71
CA LEU A 453 -2.36 19.76 -11.86
C LEU A 453 -2.08 21.26 -12.05
N ILE A 454 -1.13 21.84 -11.31
CA ILE A 454 -0.71 23.24 -11.50
C ILE A 454 -0.13 23.42 -12.90
N PHE A 455 0.76 22.51 -13.33
CA PHE A 455 1.26 22.47 -14.70
C PHE A 455 0.13 22.35 -15.72
N GLY A 456 -0.83 21.45 -15.49
CA GLY A 456 -1.98 21.23 -16.38
C GLY A 456 -2.87 22.46 -16.56
N PHE A 457 -3.17 23.19 -15.48
CA PHE A 457 -3.96 24.43 -15.55
C PHE A 457 -3.16 25.52 -16.29
N TRP A 458 -1.87 25.68 -15.99
CA TRP A 458 -0.98 26.59 -16.71
C TRP A 458 -0.88 26.25 -18.21
N TYR A 459 -0.75 24.96 -18.55
CA TYR A 459 -0.65 24.45 -19.91
C TYR A 459 -1.94 24.70 -20.69
N ILE A 460 -3.11 24.33 -20.13
CA ILE A 460 -4.43 24.56 -20.75
C ILE A 460 -4.64 26.05 -21.05
N ARG A 461 -4.34 26.94 -20.08
CA ARG A 461 -4.42 28.39 -20.28
C ARG A 461 -3.45 28.88 -21.36
N THR A 462 -2.27 28.27 -21.45
CA THR A 462 -1.22 28.62 -22.41
C THR A 462 -1.62 28.24 -23.84
N VAL A 463 -2.06 27.00 -24.08
CA VAL A 463 -2.50 26.56 -25.42
C VAL A 463 -3.81 27.21 -25.85
N SER A 464 -4.74 27.49 -24.92
CA SER A 464 -5.98 28.24 -25.22
C SER A 464 -5.70 29.66 -25.74
N SER A 465 -4.56 30.26 -25.36
CA SER A 465 -4.15 31.58 -25.86
C SER A 465 -3.70 31.59 -27.33
N MET A 466 -3.51 30.43 -27.96
CA MET A 466 -3.13 30.25 -29.37
C MET A 466 -1.89 31.04 -29.85
N LYS A 467 -1.00 31.44 -28.93
CA LYS A 467 0.27 32.09 -29.29
C LYS A 467 1.31 31.03 -29.66
N PRO A 468 1.80 30.94 -30.91
CA PRO A 468 2.59 29.79 -31.39
C PRO A 468 3.80 29.45 -30.50
N VAL A 469 4.65 30.43 -30.20
CA VAL A 469 5.84 30.26 -29.34
C VAL A 469 5.48 29.71 -27.95
N ARG A 470 4.36 30.16 -27.37
CA ARG A 470 3.91 29.69 -26.05
C ARG A 470 3.32 28.29 -26.10
N CYS A 471 2.61 27.96 -27.18
CA CYS A 471 2.10 26.62 -27.41
C CYS A 471 3.26 25.63 -27.61
N ALA A 472 4.26 26.00 -28.41
CA ALA A 472 5.47 25.21 -28.59
C ALA A 472 6.24 24.98 -27.28
N ALA A 473 6.46 26.04 -26.48
CA ALA A 473 7.10 25.91 -25.17
C ALA A 473 6.29 25.04 -24.19
N GLY A 474 4.95 25.17 -24.18
CA GLY A 474 4.07 24.32 -23.37
C GLY A 474 4.12 22.85 -23.79
N VAL A 475 4.10 22.57 -25.10
CA VAL A 475 4.23 21.21 -25.65
C VAL A 475 5.61 20.63 -25.33
N PHE A 476 6.68 21.40 -25.46
CA PHE A 476 8.04 20.97 -25.10
C PHE A 476 8.13 20.54 -23.63
N LEU A 477 7.58 21.34 -22.69
CA LEU A 477 7.54 20.95 -21.27
C LEU A 477 6.61 19.76 -21.00
N LEU A 478 5.54 19.57 -21.78
CA LEU A 478 4.67 18.39 -21.68
C LEU A 478 5.42 17.09 -22.07
N LEU A 479 6.41 17.16 -22.96
CA LEU A 479 7.25 15.99 -23.30
C LEU A 479 8.03 15.47 -22.09
N PHE A 480 8.33 16.29 -21.08
CA PHE A 480 8.97 15.81 -19.84
C PHE A 480 8.01 14.96 -19.00
N PHE A 481 6.70 15.26 -19.00
CA PHE A 481 5.71 14.37 -18.40
C PHE A 481 5.58 13.06 -19.17
N ALA A 482 5.57 13.10 -20.51
CA ALA A 482 5.54 11.88 -21.32
C ALA A 482 6.81 11.01 -21.10
N GLY A 483 7.99 11.63 -21.04
CA GLY A 483 9.25 10.95 -20.75
C GLY A 483 9.27 10.30 -19.36
N GLN A 484 8.70 10.94 -18.34
CA GLN A 484 8.52 10.34 -17.01
C GLN A 484 7.65 9.07 -17.08
N VAL A 485 6.47 9.14 -17.73
CA VAL A 485 5.57 7.99 -17.84
C VAL A 485 6.26 6.81 -18.52
N CYS A 486 7.04 7.06 -19.58
CA CYS A 486 7.83 6.02 -20.24
C CYS A 486 8.96 5.48 -19.34
N SER A 487 9.70 6.36 -18.67
CA SER A 487 10.83 6.00 -17.80
C SER A 487 10.39 5.18 -16.59
N SER A 488 9.46 5.70 -15.78
CA SER A 488 8.90 4.97 -14.63
C SER A 488 8.13 3.73 -15.06
N GLY A 489 7.33 3.81 -16.13
CA GLY A 489 6.59 2.65 -16.65
C GLY A 489 7.51 1.50 -17.05
N TRP A 490 8.64 1.80 -17.70
CA TRP A 490 9.67 0.80 -18.00
C TRP A 490 10.34 0.25 -16.75
N GLY A 491 10.81 1.12 -15.84
CA GLY A 491 11.48 0.70 -14.61
C GLY A 491 10.61 -0.17 -13.71
N THR A 492 9.37 0.25 -13.44
CA THR A 492 8.40 -0.49 -12.61
C THR A 492 7.99 -1.85 -13.18
N LEU A 493 8.11 -2.05 -14.50
CA LEU A 493 7.93 -3.37 -15.14
C LEU A 493 9.18 -4.26 -15.03
N HIS A 494 10.36 -3.69 -14.81
CA HIS A 494 11.64 -4.38 -14.73
C HIS A 494 12.27 -4.33 -13.33
N GLY A 495 11.43 -4.37 -12.27
CA GLY A 495 11.88 -4.49 -10.88
C GLY A 495 12.20 -3.20 -10.13
N SER A 496 12.10 -2.00 -10.75
CA SER A 496 12.24 -0.71 -10.04
C SER A 496 10.94 -0.33 -9.31
N GLU A 497 10.60 -1.10 -8.27
CA GLU A 497 9.41 -0.97 -7.41
C GLU A 497 9.60 -1.77 -6.11
N TRP A 498 8.84 -1.44 -5.05
CA TRP A 498 9.10 -1.96 -3.69
C TRP A 498 8.95 -3.48 -3.51
N SER A 499 8.29 -4.21 -4.41
CA SER A 499 8.19 -5.68 -4.36
C SER A 499 9.28 -6.37 -5.22
N PHE A 500 10.05 -5.61 -5.99
CA PHE A 500 11.12 -6.06 -6.90
C PHE A 500 10.66 -7.09 -7.96
N ARG A 501 9.45 -6.93 -8.49
CA ARG A 501 8.86 -7.82 -9.51
C ARG A 501 9.24 -7.36 -10.91
N SER A 502 9.79 -8.27 -11.71
CA SER A 502 10.14 -8.01 -13.11
C SER A 502 9.33 -8.89 -14.07
N ILE A 503 8.81 -8.30 -15.14
CA ILE A 503 8.20 -9.05 -16.24
C ILE A 503 9.21 -9.93 -17.01
N SER A 504 10.50 -9.84 -16.73
CA SER A 504 11.52 -10.73 -17.30
C SER A 504 11.69 -12.07 -16.57
N GLN A 505 11.03 -12.26 -15.42
CA GLN A 505 11.16 -13.47 -14.61
C GLN A 505 10.60 -14.72 -15.34
N PRO A 506 11.32 -15.86 -15.35
CA PRO A 506 10.90 -17.07 -16.07
C PRO A 506 9.62 -17.69 -15.49
N GLU A 507 9.38 -17.56 -14.19
CA GLU A 507 8.27 -18.16 -13.45
C GLU A 507 6.91 -17.50 -13.73
N LYS A 508 6.87 -16.52 -14.66
CA LYS A 508 5.65 -15.83 -15.10
C LYS A 508 4.51 -16.78 -15.46
N LYS A 509 4.80 -17.86 -16.18
CA LYS A 509 3.79 -18.83 -16.62
C LYS A 509 3.17 -19.58 -15.44
N ALA A 510 3.98 -19.99 -14.46
CA ALA A 510 3.52 -20.62 -13.23
C ALA A 510 2.71 -19.65 -12.37
N ASN A 511 3.19 -18.40 -12.25
CA ASN A 511 2.49 -17.35 -11.52
C ASN A 511 1.10 -17.01 -12.12
N ILE A 512 0.95 -17.00 -13.46
CA ILE A 512 -0.35 -16.84 -14.12
C ILE A 512 -1.31 -18.01 -13.82
N SER A 513 -0.80 -19.24 -13.65
CA SER A 513 -1.69 -20.39 -13.33
C SER A 513 -2.35 -20.33 -11.96
N TRP A 514 -1.85 -19.46 -11.07
CA TRP A 514 -2.41 -19.22 -9.73
C TRP A 514 -3.56 -18.20 -9.69
N PHE A 515 -3.88 -17.53 -10.80
CA PHE A 515 -5.00 -16.57 -10.86
C PHE A 515 -6.32 -17.23 -10.40
N PHE A 516 -7.02 -16.58 -9.45
CA PHE A 516 -8.25 -17.06 -8.79
C PHE A 516 -8.09 -18.32 -7.91
N ARG A 517 -6.88 -18.83 -7.72
CA ARG A 517 -6.57 -20.04 -6.95
C ARG A 517 -5.78 -19.76 -5.67
N ASP A 518 -4.99 -18.69 -5.66
CA ASP A 518 -4.17 -18.21 -4.54
C ASP A 518 -4.97 -17.45 -3.47
N ARG A 519 -6.06 -18.04 -2.97
CA ARG A 519 -6.83 -17.48 -1.83
C ARG A 519 -6.18 -17.77 -0.48
N GLU A 520 -5.56 -18.93 -0.37
CA GLU A 520 -4.92 -19.46 0.84
C GLU A 520 -3.44 -19.69 0.54
N LEU A 521 -2.58 -19.57 1.55
CA LEU A 521 -1.12 -19.72 1.38
C LEU A 521 -0.67 -21.18 1.51
N ALA A 522 -1.37 -21.96 2.34
CA ALA A 522 -1.15 -23.38 2.59
C ALA A 522 -2.48 -24.14 2.64
N ASP A 523 -2.42 -25.46 2.53
CA ASP A 523 -3.60 -26.34 2.63
C ASP A 523 -4.12 -26.50 4.07
N GLN A 524 -5.27 -27.18 4.19
CA GLN A 524 -5.94 -27.36 5.47
C GLN A 524 -5.13 -28.21 6.48
N GLU A 525 -4.27 -29.12 6.02
CA GLU A 525 -3.45 -29.98 6.88
C GLU A 525 -2.32 -29.16 7.50
N THR A 526 -1.58 -28.43 6.67
CA THR A 526 -0.56 -27.46 7.07
C THR A 526 -1.12 -26.38 8.01
N ARG A 527 -2.36 -25.95 7.79
CA ARG A 527 -3.05 -24.97 8.66
C ARG A 527 -3.46 -25.55 10.01
N GLN A 528 -3.90 -26.81 10.07
CA GLN A 528 -4.40 -27.44 11.29
C GLN A 528 -3.29 -27.79 12.28
N LYS A 529 -2.11 -28.16 11.79
CA LYS A 529 -0.92 -28.46 12.62
C LYS A 529 -0.22 -27.24 13.23
N ILE A 530 -0.67 -26.02 12.98
CA ILE A 530 -0.03 -24.79 13.54
C ILE A 530 -0.86 -24.32 14.72
N ASP A 531 -0.28 -24.29 15.92
CA ASP A 531 -0.94 -23.72 17.12
C ASP A 531 -0.61 -22.25 17.31
N ALA A 532 0.63 -21.86 16.99
CA ALA A 532 1.09 -20.47 16.99
C ALA A 532 2.22 -20.28 15.99
N VAL A 533 2.40 -19.04 15.53
CA VAL A 533 3.56 -18.63 14.72
C VAL A 533 4.48 -17.77 15.57
N TYR A 534 5.79 -18.02 15.53
CA TYR A 534 6.81 -17.20 16.19
C TYR A 534 7.85 -16.77 15.15
N LEU A 535 7.75 -15.51 14.74
CA LEU A 535 8.61 -14.91 13.73
C LEU A 535 9.95 -14.52 14.37
N THR A 536 10.95 -15.40 14.25
CA THR A 536 12.30 -15.12 14.75
C THR A 536 13.11 -14.29 13.78
N GLN A 537 12.83 -14.40 12.48
CA GLN A 537 13.52 -13.67 11.42
C GLN A 537 12.55 -12.93 10.48
N ASN A 538 12.98 -11.75 10.05
CA ASN A 538 12.21 -10.82 9.22
C ASN A 538 10.86 -10.41 9.83
N ASN A 539 10.09 -9.60 9.10
CA ASN A 539 8.78 -9.12 9.54
C ASN A 539 7.71 -9.61 8.55
N TRP A 540 7.20 -10.81 8.81
CA TRP A 540 6.29 -11.54 7.92
C TRP A 540 4.87 -11.71 8.47
N GLY A 541 4.41 -10.86 9.41
CA GLY A 541 3.09 -10.97 10.05
C GLY A 541 1.90 -11.07 9.09
N GLY A 542 1.99 -10.42 7.92
CA GLY A 542 0.98 -10.50 6.87
C GLY A 542 0.94 -11.83 6.13
N TRP A 543 2.10 -12.47 5.91
CA TRP A 543 2.16 -13.83 5.37
C TRP A 543 1.80 -14.87 6.43
N ALA A 544 2.19 -14.66 7.69
CA ALA A 544 1.83 -15.51 8.81
C ALA A 544 0.31 -15.58 9.03
N GLU A 545 -0.42 -14.47 8.88
CA GLU A 545 -1.90 -14.50 8.91
C GLU A 545 -2.50 -15.26 7.74
N MET A 546 -1.90 -15.20 6.55
CA MET A 546 -2.35 -16.00 5.40
C MET A 546 -2.00 -17.49 5.53
N LEU A 547 -0.94 -17.82 6.28
CA LEU A 547 -0.55 -19.18 6.64
C LEU A 547 -1.48 -19.75 7.73
N ALA A 548 -1.77 -18.98 8.78
CA ALA A 548 -2.37 -19.48 10.02
C ALA A 548 -3.43 -18.52 10.58
N GLU A 549 -4.40 -18.13 9.73
CA GLU A 549 -5.48 -17.18 10.03
C GLU A 549 -6.12 -17.41 11.41
N GLY A 550 -6.14 -16.37 12.24
CA GLY A 550 -6.69 -16.42 13.60
C GLY A 550 -5.89 -17.23 14.63
N LYS A 551 -4.68 -17.71 14.31
CA LYS A 551 -3.74 -18.26 15.30
C LYS A 551 -2.89 -17.13 15.91
N PRO A 552 -2.42 -17.27 17.17
CA PRO A 552 -1.47 -16.34 17.75
C PRO A 552 -0.18 -16.27 16.92
N ILE A 553 0.23 -15.06 16.57
CA ILE A 553 1.53 -14.78 15.92
C ILE A 553 2.37 -13.96 16.92
N VAL A 554 3.68 -14.16 17.01
CA VAL A 554 4.57 -13.40 17.89
C VAL A 554 5.77 -12.92 17.08
N ASN A 555 6.11 -11.63 17.16
CA ASN A 555 7.22 -11.04 16.40
C ASN A 555 8.41 -10.71 17.32
N LEU A 556 9.54 -11.41 17.14
CA LEU A 556 10.74 -11.21 17.95
C LEU A 556 11.33 -9.79 17.82
N GLN A 557 11.38 -9.22 16.62
CA GLN A 557 11.88 -7.85 16.42
C GLN A 557 11.00 -6.82 17.13
N ALA A 558 9.70 -7.07 17.23
CA ALA A 558 8.80 -6.21 17.98
C ALA A 558 9.07 -6.30 19.50
N ILE A 559 9.34 -7.51 20.02
CA ILE A 559 9.73 -7.70 21.43
C ILE A 559 11.01 -6.90 21.75
N GLN A 560 12.04 -7.08 20.93
CA GLN A 560 13.35 -6.43 21.11
C GLN A 560 13.27 -4.90 20.98
N PHE A 561 12.74 -4.39 19.86
CA PHE A 561 12.88 -2.97 19.53
C PHE A 561 11.71 -2.08 19.95
N GLU A 562 10.51 -2.64 20.16
CA GLU A 562 9.30 -1.85 20.47
C GLU A 562 8.81 -2.11 21.89
N LEU A 563 8.82 -3.37 22.34
CA LEU A 563 8.42 -3.76 23.69
C LEU A 563 9.59 -3.74 24.70
N GLN A 564 10.79 -3.33 24.27
CA GLN A 564 11.99 -3.12 25.11
C GLN A 564 12.43 -4.37 25.88
N ASP A 565 12.47 -5.52 25.21
CA ASP A 565 12.91 -6.81 25.75
C ASP A 565 12.14 -7.25 27.02
N LYS A 566 10.82 -7.04 27.01
CA LYS A 566 9.90 -7.54 28.05
C LYS A 566 9.88 -9.07 28.09
N GLU A 567 10.48 -9.63 29.15
CA GLU A 567 10.60 -11.08 29.43
C GLU A 567 9.28 -11.87 29.30
N GLU A 568 8.14 -11.24 29.66
CA GLU A 568 6.82 -11.88 29.64
C GLU A 568 6.43 -12.46 28.26
N PHE A 569 6.94 -11.89 27.17
CA PHE A 569 6.65 -12.36 25.82
C PHE A 569 7.57 -13.51 25.37
N TYR A 570 8.80 -13.57 25.88
CA TYR A 570 9.71 -14.70 25.67
C TYR A 570 9.20 -15.93 26.44
N GLU A 571 8.92 -15.77 27.74
CA GLU A 571 8.35 -16.82 28.60
C GLU A 571 7.02 -17.38 28.05
N LYS A 572 6.19 -16.52 27.45
CA LYS A 572 4.96 -16.96 26.76
C LYS A 572 5.25 -17.95 25.63
N VAL A 573 6.21 -17.66 24.75
CA VAL A 573 6.59 -18.58 23.66
C VAL A 573 7.26 -19.84 24.21
N HIS A 574 8.13 -19.72 25.22
CA HIS A 574 8.78 -20.86 25.86
C HIS A 574 7.76 -21.78 26.53
N SER A 575 6.72 -21.24 27.16
CA SER A 575 5.62 -22.01 27.74
C SER A 575 4.91 -22.86 26.68
N TRP A 576 4.66 -22.30 25.49
CA TRP A 576 4.02 -23.03 24.39
C TRP A 576 4.87 -24.19 23.89
N MET A 577 6.18 -23.96 23.69
CA MET A 577 7.11 -25.02 23.28
C MET A 577 7.21 -26.14 24.33
N ARG A 578 7.25 -25.79 25.62
CA ARG A 578 7.31 -26.77 26.73
C ARG A 578 5.99 -27.52 26.96
N GLU A 579 4.85 -26.89 26.64
CA GLU A 579 3.52 -27.52 26.61
C GLU A 579 3.31 -28.45 25.40
N GLY A 580 4.25 -28.52 24.46
CA GLY A 580 4.16 -29.34 23.26
C GLY A 580 3.27 -28.76 22.15
N LYS A 581 2.91 -27.47 22.25
CA LYS A 581 2.17 -26.78 21.18
C LYS A 581 3.03 -26.69 19.92
N GLN A 582 2.36 -26.75 18.78
CA GLN A 582 2.99 -26.68 17.48
C GLN A 582 3.33 -25.22 17.14
N VAL A 583 4.49 -24.75 17.61
CA VAL A 583 5.04 -23.43 17.30
C VAL A 583 5.85 -23.51 16.01
N TRP A 584 5.49 -22.69 15.02
CA TRP A 584 6.15 -22.64 13.71
C TRP A 584 6.70 -21.23 13.42
N ASP A 585 7.73 -21.13 12.59
CA ASP A 585 8.28 -19.89 12.07
C ASP A 585 8.26 -19.89 10.53
N MET A 586 8.51 -18.76 9.88
CA MET A 586 8.51 -18.59 8.43
C MET A 586 9.86 -18.02 7.94
N LEU A 587 10.49 -18.71 6.99
CA LEU A 587 11.71 -18.25 6.33
C LEU A 587 11.53 -18.12 4.82
N LEU A 588 12.37 -17.27 4.21
CA LEU A 588 12.47 -17.15 2.76
C LEU A 588 13.52 -18.16 2.26
N GLU A 589 13.16 -18.94 1.24
CA GLU A 589 14.05 -20.01 0.76
C GLU A 589 15.35 -19.49 0.14
N GLY A 590 16.40 -20.28 0.31
CA GLY A 590 17.76 -20.01 -0.15
C GLY A 590 18.81 -20.56 0.81
N GLU A 591 19.87 -21.16 0.27
CA GLU A 591 20.98 -21.76 1.04
C GLU A 591 21.57 -20.79 2.07
N GLU A 592 22.00 -19.59 1.65
CA GLU A 592 22.56 -18.56 2.55
C GLU A 592 21.55 -18.10 3.63
N ASN A 593 20.26 -18.06 3.28
CA ASN A 593 19.20 -17.72 4.25
C ASN A 593 19.07 -18.81 5.30
N LEU A 594 19.12 -20.09 4.90
CA LEU A 594 18.98 -21.23 5.82
C LEU A 594 20.16 -21.35 6.80
N HIS A 595 21.40 -21.17 6.34
CA HIS A 595 22.56 -21.09 7.25
C HIS A 595 22.39 -19.95 8.27
N THR A 596 22.11 -18.73 7.80
CA THR A 596 21.87 -17.56 8.66
C THR A 596 20.66 -17.74 9.59
N TYR A 597 19.67 -18.53 9.18
CA TYR A 597 18.49 -18.89 9.96
C TYR A 597 18.86 -19.78 11.15
N LEU A 598 19.54 -20.90 10.90
CA LEU A 598 19.91 -21.87 11.92
C LEU A 598 20.92 -21.30 12.93
N ASP A 599 21.91 -20.53 12.48
CA ASP A 599 22.85 -19.81 13.35
C ASP A 599 22.13 -18.81 14.27
N GLY A 600 21.14 -18.10 13.72
CA GLY A 600 20.29 -17.19 14.49
C GLY A 600 19.48 -17.91 15.57
N LEU A 601 18.90 -19.08 15.25
CA LEU A 601 18.18 -19.91 16.22
C LEU A 601 19.09 -20.47 17.32
N ASN A 602 20.33 -20.86 16.97
CA ASN A 602 21.35 -21.30 17.94
C ASN A 602 21.65 -20.20 18.96
N GLY A 603 21.89 -18.97 18.50
CA GLY A 603 22.11 -17.81 19.36
C GLY A 603 20.91 -17.44 20.24
N LEU A 604 19.70 -17.91 19.91
CA LEU A 604 18.46 -17.69 20.65
C LEU A 604 18.02 -18.89 21.51
N GLY A 605 18.71 -20.03 21.43
CA GLY A 605 18.37 -21.25 22.19
C GLY A 605 17.15 -22.03 21.66
N TYR A 606 16.87 -21.95 20.35
CA TYR A 606 15.79 -22.70 19.69
C TYR A 606 16.32 -23.79 18.77
N TYR A 607 15.53 -24.85 18.56
CA TYR A 607 15.90 -26.01 17.74
C TYR A 607 14.80 -26.39 16.76
N VAL A 608 15.18 -26.62 15.50
CA VAL A 608 14.29 -27.02 14.40
C VAL A 608 14.00 -28.51 14.46
N GLU A 609 12.74 -28.85 14.72
CA GLU A 609 12.25 -30.24 14.77
C GLU A 609 11.64 -30.71 13.45
N ASP A 610 11.15 -29.77 12.63
CA ASP A 610 10.50 -30.07 11.35
C ASP A 610 10.62 -28.90 10.37
N MET A 611 10.53 -29.16 9.07
CA MET A 611 10.49 -28.13 8.02
C MET A 611 9.60 -28.56 6.86
N GLU A 612 8.86 -27.63 6.26
CA GLU A 612 7.99 -27.86 5.09
C GLU A 612 7.94 -26.65 4.16
N TYR A 613 7.75 -26.87 2.85
CA TYR A 613 7.63 -25.80 1.85
C TYR A 613 6.20 -25.27 1.72
N LEU A 614 6.07 -23.97 1.45
CA LEU A 614 4.81 -23.33 1.05
C LEU A 614 4.67 -23.28 -0.48
N ASP A 615 4.63 -24.46 -1.11
CA ASP A 615 4.55 -24.63 -2.57
C ASP A 615 3.13 -24.40 -3.16
N ASN A 616 2.14 -24.21 -2.30
CA ASN A 616 0.71 -24.08 -2.63
C ASN A 616 0.30 -22.75 -3.31
N SER A 617 1.13 -21.71 -3.32
CA SER A 617 0.79 -20.46 -4.05
C SER A 617 1.96 -19.51 -4.34
N LEU A 618 3.09 -19.67 -3.65
CA LEU A 618 4.33 -18.94 -3.88
C LEU A 618 5.24 -19.77 -4.79
N VAL A 619 5.76 -19.17 -5.86
CA VAL A 619 6.55 -19.90 -6.87
C VAL A 619 7.71 -19.05 -7.37
N GLY A 620 8.92 -19.62 -7.32
CA GLY A 620 10.16 -19.03 -7.82
C GLY A 620 11.00 -18.42 -6.71
N TYR A 621 11.73 -17.34 -7.03
CA TYR A 621 12.62 -16.59 -6.10
C TYR A 621 11.95 -15.99 -4.83
N ARG A 622 10.65 -16.22 -4.62
CA ARG A 622 9.88 -15.80 -3.45
C ARG A 622 9.16 -16.96 -2.74
N THR A 623 9.65 -18.19 -2.94
CA THR A 623 9.18 -19.36 -2.21
C THR A 623 9.59 -19.24 -0.74
N MET A 624 8.76 -19.76 0.16
CA MET A 624 8.97 -19.74 1.60
C MET A 624 8.85 -21.16 2.14
N ALA A 625 9.56 -21.46 3.22
CA ALA A 625 9.30 -22.63 4.06
C ALA A 625 8.83 -22.19 5.45
N ILE A 626 8.35 -23.18 6.19
CA ILE A 626 8.00 -23.08 7.60
C ILE A 626 8.83 -24.07 8.40
N ALA A 627 9.26 -23.68 9.59
CA ALA A 627 10.07 -24.50 10.48
C ALA A 627 9.39 -24.66 11.85
N ARG A 628 9.27 -25.90 12.35
CA ARG A 628 8.72 -26.17 13.69
C ARG A 628 9.82 -25.97 14.73
N LEU A 629 9.56 -25.10 15.70
CA LEU A 629 10.53 -24.69 16.72
C LEU A 629 10.25 -25.35 18.07
N THR A 630 11.33 -25.77 18.73
CA THR A 630 11.36 -26.29 20.10
C THR A 630 12.46 -25.61 20.92
N MET A 631 12.45 -25.80 22.24
CA MET A 631 13.60 -25.44 23.07
C MET A 631 14.83 -26.25 22.66
N ALA A 632 16.00 -25.61 22.60
CA ALA A 632 17.24 -26.30 22.24
C ALA A 632 17.65 -27.36 23.27
N ASP A 633 17.47 -27.07 24.56
CA ASP A 633 17.78 -27.98 25.68
C ASP A 633 19.21 -28.59 25.61
N GLY A 634 20.18 -27.77 25.19
CA GLY A 634 21.59 -28.16 25.04
C GLY A 634 21.96 -28.77 23.69
N ARG A 635 21.03 -28.83 22.73
CA ARG A 635 21.29 -29.16 21.32
C ARG A 635 21.64 -27.89 20.54
N GLU A 636 22.39 -28.04 19.45
CA GLU A 636 22.58 -26.98 18.46
C GLU A 636 22.04 -27.45 17.10
N ASN A 637 21.52 -26.51 16.31
CA ASN A 637 21.16 -26.78 14.93
C ASN A 637 22.41 -26.87 14.08
N GLN A 638 22.44 -27.84 13.17
CA GLN A 638 23.55 -28.11 12.26
C GLN A 638 22.99 -28.27 10.84
N ILE A 639 23.81 -27.94 9.84
CA ILE A 639 23.48 -28.11 8.42
C ILE A 639 24.70 -28.66 7.69
N ILE A 640 24.48 -29.71 6.89
CA ILE A 640 25.47 -30.29 5.99
C ILE A 640 24.89 -30.19 4.57
N THR A 641 25.63 -29.58 3.66
CA THR A 641 25.15 -29.35 2.28
C THR A 641 25.86 -30.32 1.34
N ALA A 642 25.12 -31.26 0.75
CA ALA A 642 25.69 -32.24 -0.18
C ALA A 642 26.30 -31.56 -1.42
N GLY A 643 27.55 -31.92 -1.74
CA GLY A 643 28.23 -31.48 -2.97
C GLY A 643 29.11 -30.23 -2.86
N ARG A 644 29.52 -29.82 -1.65
CA ARG A 644 30.52 -28.75 -1.43
C ARG A 644 31.78 -29.29 -0.73
N GLU A 645 32.57 -28.44 -0.08
CA GLU A 645 33.74 -28.85 0.73
C GLU A 645 33.35 -29.13 2.19
N GLU A 646 32.30 -28.51 2.71
CA GLU A 646 31.77 -28.69 4.08
C GLU A 646 30.70 -29.80 4.13
N ASN A 647 31.10 -31.02 3.76
CA ASN A 647 30.17 -32.16 3.60
C ASN A 647 30.09 -33.09 4.82
N SER A 648 30.74 -32.78 5.96
CA SER A 648 30.83 -33.71 7.09
C SER A 648 30.72 -33.10 8.49
N ALA A 649 30.31 -33.93 9.44
CA ALA A 649 30.25 -33.61 10.87
C ALA A 649 30.73 -34.81 11.71
N THR A 650 31.59 -34.57 12.70
CA THR A 650 32.05 -35.61 13.64
C THR A 650 31.00 -35.83 14.73
N VAL A 651 30.49 -37.05 14.85
CA VAL A 651 29.46 -37.43 15.83
C VAL A 651 29.97 -38.59 16.69
N ARG A 652 29.60 -38.63 17.97
CA ARG A 652 29.89 -39.79 18.84
C ARG A 652 28.89 -40.91 18.55
N ARG A 653 29.40 -42.12 18.29
CA ARG A 653 28.62 -43.33 18.06
C ARG A 653 27.88 -43.74 19.36
N PRO A 654 26.54 -43.74 19.39
CA PRO A 654 25.79 -44.00 20.63
C PRO A 654 25.54 -45.50 20.90
N ALA A 655 25.59 -46.34 19.85
CA ALA A 655 25.39 -47.79 19.92
C ALA A 655 26.01 -48.48 18.69
N ASP A 656 26.13 -49.81 18.72
CA ASP A 656 26.53 -50.60 17.54
C ASP A 656 25.47 -50.51 16.42
N ARG A 657 24.18 -50.47 16.77
CA ARG A 657 23.08 -50.25 15.84
C ARG A 657 22.41 -48.93 16.10
N CYS A 658 22.36 -48.09 15.07
CA CYS A 658 21.80 -46.76 15.13
C CYS A 658 20.68 -46.58 14.10
N THR A 659 19.81 -45.63 14.36
CA THR A 659 18.95 -44.99 13.36
C THR A 659 19.54 -43.62 13.06
N VAL A 660 19.86 -43.37 11.79
CA VAL A 660 20.19 -42.04 11.27
C VAL A 660 18.89 -41.25 11.20
N LYS A 661 18.88 -40.05 11.78
CA LYS A 661 17.74 -39.12 11.74
C LYS A 661 18.19 -37.74 11.31
N ALA A 662 17.46 -37.10 10.39
CA ALA A 662 17.66 -35.71 9.98
C ALA A 662 16.42 -35.13 9.29
N LEU A 663 16.49 -33.86 8.91
CA LEU A 663 15.64 -33.24 7.90
C LEU A 663 16.47 -33.07 6.62
N ALA A 664 16.02 -33.60 5.48
CA ALA A 664 16.67 -33.41 4.19
C ALA A 664 15.74 -32.67 3.22
N GLY A 665 16.23 -31.62 2.56
CA GLY A 665 15.52 -30.94 1.48
C GLY A 665 16.42 -30.00 0.68
N ASN A 666 16.01 -29.64 -0.54
CA ASN A 666 16.81 -28.83 -1.45
C ASN A 666 16.63 -27.33 -1.18
N PRO A 667 17.61 -26.62 -0.60
CA PRO A 667 17.46 -25.23 -0.13
C PRO A 667 17.30 -24.19 -1.25
N VAL A 668 17.32 -24.62 -2.52
CA VAL A 668 17.11 -23.77 -3.69
C VAL A 668 15.94 -24.32 -4.52
N TYR A 669 14.73 -23.84 -4.23
CA TYR A 669 13.52 -24.28 -4.92
C TYR A 669 13.54 -23.95 -6.42
N THR A 670 13.86 -24.95 -7.26
CA THR A 670 13.85 -24.86 -8.73
C THR A 670 12.47 -25.15 -9.35
N GLY A 671 11.51 -25.65 -8.57
CA GLY A 671 10.14 -25.98 -8.98
C GLY A 671 9.96 -27.31 -9.71
N GLU A 672 11.00 -27.82 -10.37
CA GLU A 672 11.08 -29.17 -10.93
C GLU A 672 11.85 -30.06 -9.96
N GLY A 673 11.13 -30.80 -9.11
CA GLY A 673 11.73 -31.80 -8.23
C GLY A 673 12.33 -32.93 -9.05
N GLN A 674 13.59 -33.25 -8.77
CA GLN A 674 14.28 -34.40 -9.37
C GLN A 674 14.28 -35.56 -8.37
N GLU A 675 14.21 -36.79 -8.88
CA GLU A 675 14.48 -37.98 -8.08
C GLU A 675 16.00 -38.15 -7.94
N PHE A 676 16.48 -38.38 -6.72
CA PHE A 676 17.89 -38.63 -6.43
C PHE A 676 18.03 -39.59 -5.24
N THR A 677 19.21 -40.16 -5.04
CA THR A 677 19.52 -40.89 -3.81
C THR A 677 20.35 -40.00 -2.90
N LEU A 678 19.87 -39.76 -1.68
CA LEU A 678 20.69 -39.21 -0.61
C LEU A 678 21.54 -40.33 -0.02
N ILE A 679 22.85 -40.10 0.09
CA ILE A 679 23.81 -41.07 0.58
C ILE A 679 24.49 -40.48 1.81
N ILE A 680 24.35 -41.18 2.93
CA ILE A 680 24.96 -40.80 4.21
C ILE A 680 26.01 -41.86 4.53
N GLU A 681 27.26 -41.42 4.61
CA GLU A 681 28.44 -42.25 4.83
C GLU A 681 29.02 -41.96 6.21
N ALA A 682 29.15 -42.98 7.05
CA ALA A 682 29.87 -42.91 8.31
C ALA A 682 31.27 -43.50 8.13
N ARG A 683 32.30 -42.79 8.57
CA ARG A 683 33.71 -43.22 8.53
C ARG A 683 34.38 -43.02 9.88
N ASP A 684 35.24 -43.96 10.31
CA ASP A 684 36.06 -43.82 11.52
C ASP A 684 37.55 -43.58 11.20
N SER A 685 38.37 -43.32 12.23
CA SER A 685 39.80 -43.01 12.02
C SER A 685 40.63 -44.24 11.61
N ALA A 686 40.08 -45.45 11.80
CA ALA A 686 40.64 -46.71 11.32
C ALA A 686 40.33 -46.98 9.83
N GLY A 687 39.46 -46.18 9.20
CA GLY A 687 39.07 -46.29 7.80
C GLY A 687 37.95 -47.30 7.55
N ASN A 688 37.21 -47.73 8.58
CA ASN A 688 35.95 -48.44 8.38
C ASN A 688 34.91 -47.48 7.81
N GLU A 689 34.08 -47.95 6.88
CA GLU A 689 33.07 -47.15 6.19
C GLU A 689 31.73 -47.89 6.19
N GLN A 690 30.64 -47.18 6.50
CA GLN A 690 29.27 -47.66 6.42
C GLN A 690 28.40 -46.66 5.68
N THR A 691 27.52 -47.13 4.82
CA THR A 691 26.73 -46.25 3.94
C THR A 691 25.24 -46.60 4.01
N VAL A 692 24.41 -45.57 4.23
CA VAL A 692 22.97 -45.63 4.08
C VAL A 692 22.56 -44.88 2.81
N ARG A 693 21.64 -45.47 2.04
CA ARG A 693 21.11 -44.93 0.78
C ARG A 693 19.61 -44.72 0.90
N ILE A 694 19.16 -43.49 0.76
CA ILE A 694 17.76 -43.08 0.97
C ILE A 694 17.24 -42.53 -0.37
N PRO A 695 16.23 -43.17 -1.00
CA PRO A 695 15.60 -42.61 -2.18
C PRO A 695 14.80 -41.36 -1.81
N MET A 696 15.12 -40.24 -2.45
CA MET A 696 14.46 -38.96 -2.26
C MET A 696 13.60 -38.67 -3.48
N GLU A 697 12.30 -38.50 -3.23
CA GLU A 697 11.30 -38.14 -4.25
C GLU A 697 10.79 -36.72 -3.97
N GLY A 698 10.92 -35.83 -4.96
CA GLY A 698 10.10 -34.62 -5.02
C GLY A 698 10.74 -33.35 -4.47
N LYS A 699 9.93 -32.53 -3.79
CA LYS A 699 10.09 -31.07 -3.71
C LYS A 699 10.24 -30.49 -2.31
N GLN A 700 10.13 -31.32 -1.28
CA GLN A 700 9.88 -30.85 0.08
C GLN A 700 10.96 -31.33 1.06
N TYR A 701 11.19 -30.55 2.12
CA TYR A 701 11.92 -31.02 3.30
C TYR A 701 11.21 -32.26 3.85
N ARG A 702 11.98 -33.30 4.17
CA ARG A 702 11.47 -34.58 4.65
C ARG A 702 12.28 -35.06 5.84
N LYS A 703 11.58 -35.53 6.86
CA LYS A 703 12.17 -36.35 7.94
C LYS A 703 12.70 -37.65 7.37
N ILE A 704 14.01 -37.84 7.44
CA ILE A 704 14.66 -39.09 7.10
C ILE A 704 14.91 -39.89 8.38
N GLU A 705 14.57 -41.17 8.36
CA GLU A 705 14.86 -42.15 9.41
C GLU A 705 15.29 -43.45 8.72
N ALA A 706 16.52 -43.91 8.98
CA ALA A 706 17.07 -45.10 8.32
C ALA A 706 18.07 -45.84 9.22
N PRO A 707 18.04 -47.19 9.27
CA PRO A 707 18.97 -47.97 10.10
C PRO A 707 20.39 -47.97 9.53
N MET A 708 21.37 -47.86 10.42
CA MET A 708 22.81 -47.90 10.14
C MET A 708 23.50 -48.80 11.18
N ASP A 709 24.10 -49.90 10.72
CA ASP A 709 24.86 -50.82 11.58
C ASP A 709 26.33 -50.38 11.59
N LEU A 710 26.77 -49.82 12.71
CA LEU A 710 28.11 -49.29 12.97
C LEU A 710 28.94 -50.27 13.82
N SER A 711 28.57 -51.55 13.84
CA SER A 711 29.29 -52.60 14.58
C SER A 711 30.77 -52.67 14.19
N GLY A 712 31.66 -52.55 15.18
CA GLY A 712 33.11 -52.61 14.98
C GLY A 712 33.78 -51.29 14.60
N MET A 713 33.02 -50.19 14.47
CA MET A 713 33.57 -48.85 14.29
C MET A 713 33.96 -48.20 15.62
N GLU A 714 34.82 -47.18 15.58
CA GLU A 714 35.28 -46.44 16.76
C GLU A 714 34.16 -45.62 17.47
N GLU A 715 34.47 -45.01 18.61
CA GLU A 715 33.53 -44.16 19.35
C GLU A 715 33.20 -42.83 18.65
N GLN A 716 34.09 -42.32 17.79
CA GLN A 716 33.82 -41.15 16.97
C GLN A 716 33.76 -41.57 15.50
N VAL A 717 32.72 -41.10 14.82
CA VAL A 717 32.51 -41.31 13.39
C VAL A 717 32.27 -39.97 12.72
N GLU A 718 32.95 -39.74 11.61
CA GLU A 718 32.67 -38.66 10.69
C GLU A 718 31.48 -39.08 9.82
N LEU A 719 30.36 -38.36 9.92
CA LEU A 719 29.23 -38.51 9.02
C LEU A 719 29.43 -37.54 7.85
N SER A 720 29.35 -38.03 6.62
CA SER A 720 29.37 -37.21 5.41
C SER A 720 28.17 -37.47 4.52
N VAL A 721 27.80 -36.47 3.72
CA VAL A 721 26.60 -36.49 2.87
C VAL A 721 26.96 -36.24 1.41
N ARG A 722 26.44 -37.08 0.50
CA ARG A 722 26.50 -36.89 -0.95
C ARG A 722 25.17 -37.26 -1.62
N THR A 723 24.96 -36.79 -2.84
CA THR A 723 23.79 -37.09 -3.67
C THR A 723 24.19 -37.91 -4.90
N GLU A 724 23.26 -38.73 -5.39
CA GLU A 724 23.40 -39.42 -6.67
C GLU A 724 22.17 -39.12 -7.54
N PRO A 725 22.30 -38.36 -8.65
CA PRO A 725 23.53 -37.77 -9.18
C PRO A 725 24.08 -36.59 -8.34
N GLU A 726 25.41 -36.42 -8.32
CA GLU A 726 26.13 -35.38 -7.55
C GLU A 726 25.78 -33.93 -7.93
N THR A 727 24.99 -33.72 -8.99
CA THR A 727 24.54 -32.40 -9.44
C THR A 727 23.41 -31.82 -8.59
N VAL A 728 22.89 -32.56 -7.61
CA VAL A 728 21.80 -32.12 -6.72
C VAL A 728 22.38 -31.60 -5.41
N ILE A 729 22.18 -30.31 -5.15
CA ILE A 729 22.48 -29.69 -3.84
C ILE A 729 21.32 -30.00 -2.89
N GLU A 730 21.63 -30.60 -1.75
CA GLU A 730 20.66 -30.98 -0.72
C GLU A 730 21.17 -30.52 0.66
N ALA A 731 20.32 -29.83 1.42
CA ALA A 731 20.61 -29.46 2.80
C ALA A 731 20.10 -30.56 3.75
N VAL A 732 21.01 -31.15 4.52
CA VAL A 732 20.69 -32.07 5.62
C VAL A 732 20.84 -31.31 6.93
N VAL A 733 19.70 -30.94 7.50
CA VAL A 733 19.59 -30.21 8.77
C VAL A 733 19.45 -31.21 9.92
N ASN A 734 20.21 -30.99 10.99
CA ASN A 734 20.15 -31.72 12.25
C ASN A 734 20.38 -33.24 12.10
N LEU A 735 21.44 -33.62 11.38
CA LEU A 735 21.87 -35.02 11.21
C LEU A 735 22.35 -35.63 12.54
N GLN A 736 21.72 -36.72 12.96
CA GLN A 736 21.98 -37.39 14.24
C GLN A 736 21.99 -38.91 14.10
N LEU A 737 22.79 -39.56 14.96
CA LEU A 737 22.70 -40.99 15.25
C LEU A 737 21.94 -41.18 16.57
N ILE A 738 20.92 -42.01 16.56
CA ILE A 738 20.13 -42.39 17.74
C ILE A 738 20.26 -43.91 17.89
N PRO A 739 20.34 -44.51 19.10
CA PRO A 739 20.25 -45.96 19.26
C PRO A 739 19.01 -46.53 18.55
N ALA A 740 19.17 -47.63 17.83
CA ALA A 740 18.02 -48.37 17.31
C ALA A 740 17.30 -49.11 18.44
N GLU A 741 15.96 -49.14 18.40
CA GLU A 741 15.11 -49.93 19.31
C GLU A 741 15.20 -51.46 19.05
#